data_AF-A0A1H3K5F8-F1
#
_entry.id   AF-A0A1H3K5F8-F1
#
_cell.length_a   1.000
_cell.length_b   1.000
_cell.length_c   1.000
_cell.angle_alpha   90.00
_cell.angle_beta   90.00
_cell.angle_gamma   90.00
#
_symmetry.space_group_name_H-M   'P 1'
#
loop_
_entity.id
_entity.type
_entity.pdbx_description
1 polymer ?
#
loop_
_entity_poly.entity_id
_entity_poly.type
_entity_poly.pdbx_seq_one_letter_code
_entity_poly.pdbx_strand_id
1 'polypeptide(L)'
;MKAWKKVLLIASVTGVLLINSLMQPVFASGYLYEDRQKNNIGSGVTHERVLRFGENGWLHMNVVTIDLKNDKSEIDLLQSSQGVSHKETLSQMLTQKENPIAAINTDFFYVTNPDSPLGIMVRDGQVVSSPVTVKPFSALGITKDREAMIDTWQNNMYISSERGGIFSVKAYNKITWNYHQTTIMDRNWGEKSPGASDEYPDLVEIVVKDGQVQEVRRGLPAVTIPENGYVLLASGQEGNELYEAIKPSEKLTFHPQMIPSLEGIELAVGGGTPLVRNGQIASFTEPVTGNHPRTAVGIDNSGSKLLMVTVDGRHTSYRGVNGEVLARLMIEMGSFNALLMDGGGSTTMMVRSPGDAKAALANTPSDGGQRRIINALAVSSASNGYDDLGGIVLEASQDVIFKSNGIALEIKGYDEAYRPVAVDVNQAEFRILEGEGRVESGKLIPDASGKLVVEATYRDKKSQMDFRVIDELAAIQIHTPSYYMNRNDEVKLRVEGIDPDGYRAPLSFEQVSWEDSNQLGSFERSVYKSADRNGVTVLKASYNGHSAAIPMAVGSQDTKLPAFREYTPGFLGYPEQVTGNVSIAGKGKTNNHSIQLDYDLTGSVETTAAYITFGNDYPLPAGTSEIGVWVHAEETAPHWIRAQVQDGSGANHTVDLKQGIDWSGWEYVSGSLPRNLKAPLKLHRLYVVEPDPFFKTSGTLLFDGMEAIAPLSLPTLTAEETGGQVRDRRNRSIEKADKKYAITSDLQVIAGGTTIISKDQSFASAEESDTIFLKLDGHQQGIRQTNYQQWPWLKNKLTNVTAKNIVILMNGPIWGPEGFRDELEAELLNDQLVSLVDSGKNVFVFYSQGSRGTEIREGVRYVGLGKSSEHLMNLYLESKELFYKASDDTSIEIPNEQEEKKEDTEDNKEAIDETKRAVVFWVGQNYYISDNERVDLDAAPYINEDRLMVPVAHVSRALGIPRENVGWDGEKSMAIIETLEGNILQMSIGSSKLYIDGDSIEMGSEAEIRNDRTFVPISRFARAMNVDYIWNPDRQTVSF
;
A
#
# COMPACT_ATOMS: atom_id res chain seq x y z
N MET A 1 -41.19 15.84 53.99
CA MET A 1 -40.51 14.54 54.26
C MET A 1 -40.21 13.90 52.91
N LYS A 2 -39.05 14.22 52.33
CA LYS A 2 -37.91 13.30 52.09
C LYS A 2 -38.27 12.07 51.24
N ALA A 3 -38.15 12.22 49.92
CA ALA A 3 -37.53 11.33 48.93
C ALA A 3 -38.08 11.66 47.53
N TRP A 4 -37.33 11.37 46.46
CA TRP A 4 -37.66 11.50 45.03
C TRP A 4 -37.41 12.86 44.35
N LYS A 5 -36.12 13.15 44.07
CA LYS A 5 -35.66 14.02 42.96
C LYS A 5 -34.28 13.54 42.48
N LYS A 6 -34.26 12.56 41.58
CA LYS A 6 -33.15 12.24 40.65
C LYS A 6 -33.76 11.41 39.51
N VAL A 7 -34.15 12.06 38.42
CA VAL A 7 -34.19 11.64 37.00
C VAL A 7 -34.93 12.78 36.29
N LEU A 8 -34.21 13.79 35.80
CA LEU A 8 -34.61 14.78 34.77
C LEU A 8 -33.56 15.89 34.73
N LEU A 9 -32.40 15.60 34.14
CA LEU A 9 -31.53 16.59 33.50
C LEU A 9 -30.58 15.91 32.48
N ILE A 10 -31.15 15.05 31.63
CA ILE A 10 -30.55 14.55 30.38
C ILE A 10 -31.68 14.60 29.35
N ALA A 11 -32.02 15.81 28.90
CA ALA A 11 -33.03 16.05 27.87
C ALA A 11 -32.92 17.50 27.37
N SER A 12 -31.75 17.95 26.90
CA SER A 12 -31.59 19.22 26.17
C SER A 12 -30.29 19.37 25.36
N VAL A 13 -29.76 18.29 24.73
CA VAL A 13 -28.77 18.41 23.62
C VAL A 13 -29.08 17.43 22.46
N THR A 14 -30.18 16.67 22.54
CA THR A 14 -30.68 15.80 21.46
C THR A 14 -31.82 16.51 20.74
N GLY A 15 -31.52 17.23 19.66
CA GLY A 15 -32.56 18.04 19.01
C GLY A 15 -32.25 18.75 17.69
N VAL A 16 -31.25 18.32 16.88
CA VAL A 16 -31.19 18.62 15.41
C VAL A 16 -30.50 17.47 14.66
N LEU A 17 -30.94 16.24 14.86
CA LEU A 17 -30.50 15.06 14.10
C LEU A 17 -31.71 14.15 13.90
N LEU A 18 -32.69 14.53 13.08
CA LEU A 18 -33.82 13.65 12.73
C LEU A 18 -34.67 14.16 11.55
N ILE A 19 -34.05 14.52 10.41
CA ILE A 19 -34.65 14.35 9.07
C ILE A 19 -33.51 14.05 8.08
N ASN A 20 -33.04 12.80 8.07
CA ASN A 20 -32.35 12.18 6.92
C ASN A 20 -32.34 10.65 7.05
N SER A 21 -33.38 10.08 7.65
CA SER A 21 -33.60 8.64 7.67
C SER A 21 -34.46 8.27 6.46
N LEU A 22 -33.80 7.95 5.33
CA LEU A 22 -34.20 6.95 4.32
C LEU A 22 -33.23 6.99 3.11
N MET A 23 -31.93 6.86 3.38
CA MET A 23 -31.01 6.17 2.46
C MET A 23 -30.04 5.39 3.33
N GLN A 24 -30.23 4.07 3.44
CA GLN A 24 -29.15 3.26 3.98
C GLN A 24 -27.98 3.36 3.00
N PRO A 25 -26.76 3.71 3.45
CA PRO A 25 -25.61 3.68 2.56
C PRO A 25 -25.41 2.24 2.12
N VAL A 26 -25.52 2.01 0.81
CA VAL A 26 -25.35 0.71 0.15
C VAL A 26 -23.95 0.08 0.38
N PHE A 27 -23.05 0.78 1.10
CA PHE A 27 -21.67 0.36 1.36
C PHE A 27 -21.28 0.17 2.82
N ALA A 28 -22.17 0.39 3.80
CA ALA A 28 -21.86 0.05 5.19
C ALA A 28 -21.72 -1.48 5.42
N SER A 29 -22.11 -2.31 4.45
CA SER A 29 -22.09 -3.77 4.55
C SER A 29 -20.80 -4.45 4.05
N GLY A 30 -19.81 -3.71 3.54
CA GLY A 30 -18.61 -4.30 2.88
C GLY A 30 -17.27 -4.16 3.64
N TYR A 31 -17.13 -3.17 4.52
CA TYR A 31 -15.89 -2.93 5.28
C TYR A 31 -16.00 -3.48 6.71
N LEU A 32 -14.93 -4.08 7.21
CA LEU A 32 -14.87 -4.67 8.55
C LEU A 32 -14.37 -3.71 9.62
N TYR A 33 -13.58 -2.74 9.19
CA TYR A 33 -13.07 -1.67 10.03
C TYR A 33 -13.17 -0.34 9.28
N GLU A 34 -13.48 0.71 10.01
CA GLU A 34 -13.56 2.06 9.52
C GLU A 34 -13.14 3.05 10.62
N ASP A 35 -12.19 3.92 10.28
CA ASP A 35 -11.79 5.09 11.04
C ASP A 35 -12.01 6.33 10.18
N ARG A 36 -12.70 7.34 10.74
CA ARG A 36 -12.95 8.63 10.09
C ARG A 36 -12.61 9.75 11.06
N GLN A 37 -11.72 10.63 10.65
CA GLN A 37 -11.32 11.80 11.41
C GLN A 37 -11.60 13.05 10.59
N LYS A 38 -12.39 13.97 11.14
CA LYS A 38 -12.79 15.20 10.47
C LYS A 38 -12.47 16.43 11.30
N ASN A 39 -11.70 17.35 10.73
CA ASN A 39 -11.25 18.57 11.37
C ASN A 39 -11.56 19.80 10.51
N ASN A 40 -11.88 20.92 11.15
CA ASN A 40 -11.88 22.22 10.48
C ASN A 40 -10.43 22.70 10.37
N ILE A 41 -10.03 23.10 9.17
CA ILE A 41 -8.64 23.51 8.86
C ILE A 41 -8.55 24.94 8.30
N GLY A 42 -9.70 25.56 8.08
CA GLY A 42 -9.85 26.94 7.62
C GLY A 42 -11.30 27.39 7.68
N SER A 43 -11.56 28.69 7.48
CA SER A 43 -12.92 29.22 7.43
C SER A 43 -13.69 28.63 6.24
N GLY A 44 -14.71 27.81 6.51
CA GLY A 44 -15.45 27.09 5.48
C GLY A 44 -14.67 25.93 4.84
N VAL A 45 -13.56 25.48 5.43
CA VAL A 45 -12.73 24.39 4.91
C VAL A 45 -12.58 23.28 5.96
N THR A 46 -12.92 22.05 5.58
CA THR A 46 -12.77 20.87 6.42
C THR A 46 -11.94 19.81 5.73
N HIS A 47 -11.14 19.08 6.51
CA HIS A 47 -10.41 17.90 6.06
C HIS A 47 -10.92 16.66 6.78
N GLU A 48 -11.18 15.61 6.02
CA GLU A 48 -11.61 14.30 6.48
C GLU A 48 -10.63 13.23 6.00
N ARG A 49 -10.01 12.51 6.94
CA ARG A 49 -9.21 11.32 6.69
C ARG A 49 -10.11 10.09 6.89
N VAL A 50 -10.17 9.23 5.88
CA VAL A 50 -10.97 8.01 5.86
C VAL A 50 -10.04 6.82 5.68
N LEU A 51 -10.02 5.93 6.65
CA LEU A 51 -9.27 4.67 6.61
C LEU A 51 -10.26 3.50 6.76
N ARG A 52 -10.28 2.58 5.79
CA ARG A 52 -11.16 1.42 5.82
C ARG A 52 -10.44 0.14 5.46
N PHE A 53 -10.85 -0.96 6.07
CA PHE A 53 -10.34 -2.29 5.77
C PHE A 53 -11.47 -3.22 5.34
N GLY A 54 -11.25 -3.98 4.26
CA GLY A 54 -12.17 -4.98 3.76
C GLY A 54 -11.47 -6.02 2.89
N GLU A 55 -12.24 -6.73 2.05
CA GLU A 55 -11.73 -7.82 1.20
C GLU A 55 -10.54 -7.39 0.33
N ASN A 56 -10.61 -6.17 -0.19
CA ASN A 56 -9.61 -5.59 -1.06
C ASN A 56 -8.40 -4.99 -0.33
N GLY A 57 -8.30 -5.14 1.00
CA GLY A 57 -7.25 -4.53 1.83
C GLY A 57 -7.63 -3.14 2.33
N TRP A 58 -6.61 -2.30 2.59
CA TRP A 58 -6.82 -0.94 3.10
C TRP A 58 -7.16 0.07 2.01
N LEU A 59 -8.15 0.91 2.30
CA LEU A 59 -8.45 2.15 1.61
C LEU A 59 -8.02 3.31 2.52
N HIS A 60 -7.10 4.15 2.04
CA HIS A 60 -6.78 5.43 2.66
C HIS A 60 -7.18 6.57 1.72
N MET A 61 -8.10 7.41 2.18
CA MET A 61 -8.66 8.51 1.41
C MET A 61 -8.63 9.79 2.24
N ASN A 62 -8.26 10.90 1.60
CA ASN A 62 -8.36 12.23 2.16
C ASN A 62 -9.36 13.05 1.36
N VAL A 63 -10.19 13.82 2.06
CA VAL A 63 -11.23 14.67 1.48
C VAL A 63 -11.13 16.06 2.10
N VAL A 64 -10.87 17.08 1.27
CA VAL A 64 -11.01 18.47 1.67
C VAL A 64 -12.30 19.01 1.08
N THR A 65 -13.24 19.41 1.94
CA THR A 65 -14.50 20.07 1.52
C THR A 65 -14.39 21.57 1.76
N ILE A 66 -14.69 22.35 0.73
CA ILE A 66 -14.62 23.81 0.73
C ILE A 66 -16.02 24.38 0.45
N ASP A 67 -16.47 25.29 1.29
CA ASP A 67 -17.62 26.15 1.03
C ASP A 67 -17.19 27.35 0.16
N LEU A 68 -17.56 27.31 -1.11
CA LEU A 68 -17.22 28.36 -2.08
C LEU A 68 -17.96 29.67 -1.81
N LYS A 69 -19.02 29.69 -1.00
CA LYS A 69 -19.71 30.93 -0.66
C LYS A 69 -19.06 31.64 0.54
N ASN A 70 -18.10 31.02 1.22
CA ASN A 70 -17.35 31.62 2.33
C ASN A 70 -16.23 32.55 1.83
N ASP A 71 -16.39 33.86 1.94
CA ASP A 71 -15.45 34.90 1.43
C ASP A 71 -14.11 35.00 2.16
N LYS A 72 -13.93 34.28 3.27
CA LYS A 72 -12.65 34.21 3.98
C LYS A 72 -11.67 33.17 3.39
N SER A 73 -12.10 32.43 2.37
CA SER A 73 -11.28 31.43 1.65
C SER A 73 -11.31 31.69 0.14
N GLU A 74 -10.15 31.56 -0.50
CA GLU A 74 -9.99 31.73 -1.96
C GLU A 74 -9.49 30.44 -2.59
N ILE A 75 -9.91 30.19 -3.83
CA ILE A 75 -9.43 29.07 -4.65
C ILE A 75 -8.48 29.63 -5.71
N ASP A 76 -7.35 28.96 -5.92
CA ASP A 76 -6.37 29.39 -6.91
C ASP A 76 -5.73 28.19 -7.64
N LEU A 77 -5.21 28.47 -8.83
CA LEU A 77 -4.39 27.55 -9.62
C LEU A 77 -2.91 27.79 -9.38
N LEU A 78 -2.20 26.72 -9.05
CA LEU A 78 -0.76 26.71 -8.96
C LEU A 78 -0.14 26.15 -10.24
N GLN A 79 1.04 26.67 -10.56
CA GLN A 79 1.93 26.18 -11.61
C GLN A 79 3.37 26.40 -11.15
N SER A 80 4.35 25.87 -11.88
CA SER A 80 5.75 26.19 -11.62
C SER A 80 5.99 27.70 -11.74
N SER A 81 6.87 28.21 -10.88
CA SER A 81 7.37 29.60 -10.97
C SER A 81 8.05 29.91 -12.30
N GLN A 82 8.46 28.87 -13.05
CA GLN A 82 9.08 28.95 -14.37
C GLN A 82 8.08 28.79 -15.52
N GLY A 83 6.78 28.74 -15.23
CA GLY A 83 5.70 28.60 -16.21
C GLY A 83 5.23 27.16 -16.43
N VAL A 84 4.16 27.00 -17.23
CA VAL A 84 3.49 25.72 -17.50
C VAL A 84 4.31 24.77 -18.37
N SER A 85 5.49 25.20 -18.85
CA SER A 85 6.45 24.32 -19.52
C SER A 85 7.36 23.54 -18.56
N HIS A 86 7.23 23.77 -17.24
CA HIS A 86 8.05 23.19 -16.20
C HIS A 86 7.21 22.50 -15.13
N LYS A 87 7.73 21.39 -14.59
CA LYS A 87 7.11 20.64 -13.49
C LYS A 87 7.80 20.94 -12.15
N GLU A 88 7.02 21.05 -11.09
CA GLU A 88 7.49 21.19 -9.70
C GLU A 88 6.70 20.24 -8.80
N THR A 89 7.21 19.92 -7.61
CA THR A 89 6.39 19.20 -6.63
C THR A 89 5.28 20.12 -6.10
N LEU A 90 4.17 19.54 -5.64
CA LEU A 90 3.08 20.34 -5.06
C LEU A 90 3.56 21.20 -3.89
N SER A 91 4.42 20.65 -3.03
CA SER A 91 5.03 21.39 -1.92
C SER A 91 5.86 22.60 -2.37
N GLN A 92 6.59 22.50 -3.49
CA GLN A 92 7.33 23.64 -4.07
C GLN A 92 6.38 24.70 -4.60
N MET A 93 5.37 24.32 -5.38
CA MET A 93 4.38 25.25 -5.92
C MET A 93 3.64 26.02 -4.82
N LEU A 94 3.33 25.34 -3.71
CA LEU A 94 2.60 25.92 -2.59
C LEU A 94 3.39 27.05 -1.87
N THR A 95 4.72 27.08 -2.00
CA THR A 95 5.55 28.18 -1.45
C THR A 95 5.26 29.53 -2.09
N GLN A 96 4.62 29.54 -3.26
CA GLN A 96 4.19 30.74 -3.97
C GLN A 96 2.90 31.35 -3.39
N LYS A 97 2.27 30.69 -2.40
CA LYS A 97 1.04 31.17 -1.77
C LYS A 97 1.26 31.59 -0.33
N GLU A 98 0.63 32.71 0.03
CA GLU A 98 0.50 33.12 1.41
C GLU A 98 -0.62 32.31 2.07
N ASN A 99 -0.38 31.82 3.28
CA ASN A 99 -1.37 31.14 4.12
C ASN A 99 -2.17 30.01 3.43
N PRO A 100 -1.53 29.08 2.70
CA PRO A 100 -2.24 27.97 2.08
C PRO A 100 -2.88 27.07 3.14
N ILE A 101 -4.14 26.70 2.92
CA ILE A 101 -4.91 25.80 3.79
C ILE A 101 -4.77 24.36 3.30
N ALA A 102 -5.03 24.13 2.01
CA ALA A 102 -4.89 22.82 1.39
C ALA A 102 -4.66 22.91 -0.12
N ALA A 103 -4.11 21.86 -0.73
CA ALA A 103 -3.96 21.78 -2.18
C ALA A 103 -3.91 20.33 -2.69
N ILE A 104 -4.26 20.12 -3.96
CA ILE A 104 -4.12 18.83 -4.67
C ILE A 104 -3.51 19.02 -6.06
N ASN A 105 -2.91 17.97 -6.61
CA ASN A 105 -2.57 17.93 -8.04
C ASN A 105 -3.84 17.93 -8.93
N THR A 106 -3.72 18.39 -10.17
CA THR A 106 -4.87 18.45 -11.10
C THR A 106 -4.64 17.80 -12.46
N ASP A 107 -4.20 18.55 -13.46
CA ASP A 107 -4.34 18.19 -14.86
C ASP A 107 -3.35 17.11 -15.31
N PHE A 108 -3.70 16.41 -16.38
CA PHE A 108 -2.75 15.57 -17.12
C PHE A 108 -1.77 16.46 -17.90
N PHE A 109 -0.62 15.92 -18.28
CA PHE A 109 0.41 16.65 -19.03
C PHE A 109 1.17 15.77 -20.01
N TYR A 110 1.75 16.40 -21.04
CA TYR A 110 2.74 15.79 -21.88
C TYR A 110 4.04 15.62 -21.10
N VAL A 111 4.58 14.41 -21.06
CA VAL A 111 5.89 14.09 -20.48
C VAL A 111 6.93 14.23 -21.58
N THR A 112 7.24 15.46 -21.95
CA THR A 112 8.16 15.82 -23.05
C THR A 112 9.18 16.85 -22.56
N ASN A 113 10.11 17.27 -23.42
CA ASN A 113 10.98 18.41 -23.14
C ASN A 113 10.83 19.45 -24.27
N PRO A 114 10.14 20.58 -24.04
CA PRO A 114 9.50 21.01 -22.78
C PRO A 114 8.27 20.17 -22.40
N ASP A 115 7.76 20.30 -21.17
CA ASP A 115 6.47 19.72 -20.74
C ASP A 115 5.30 20.67 -21.14
N SER A 116 4.03 20.20 -21.09
CA SER A 116 2.86 21.11 -21.10
C SER A 116 1.56 20.45 -20.60
N PRO A 117 0.62 21.21 -20.01
CA PRO A 117 -0.67 20.69 -19.56
C PRO A 117 -1.52 20.20 -20.74
N LEU A 118 -2.44 19.25 -20.52
CA LEU A 118 -3.35 18.77 -21.57
C LEU A 118 -4.68 19.54 -21.59
N GLY A 119 -5.23 19.85 -20.42
CA GLY A 119 -6.49 20.56 -20.28
C GLY A 119 -6.35 22.07 -20.35
N ILE A 120 -7.50 22.72 -20.16
CA ILE A 120 -7.61 24.17 -20.07
C ILE A 120 -7.06 24.65 -18.72
N MET A 121 -6.46 25.84 -18.71
CA MET A 121 -6.23 26.61 -17.49
C MET A 121 -6.77 28.01 -17.69
N VAL A 122 -7.63 28.45 -16.79
CA VAL A 122 -8.15 29.83 -16.71
C VAL A 122 -7.88 30.35 -15.31
N ARG A 123 -7.29 31.53 -15.20
CA ARG A 123 -7.02 32.23 -13.93
C ARG A 123 -7.48 33.68 -14.09
N ASP A 124 -8.22 34.20 -13.12
CA ASP A 124 -8.80 35.56 -13.13
C ASP A 124 -9.60 35.87 -14.42
N GLY A 125 -10.30 34.85 -14.94
CA GLY A 125 -11.05 34.90 -16.20
C GLY A 125 -10.20 34.97 -17.47
N GLN A 126 -8.87 34.83 -17.38
CA GLN A 126 -7.94 34.84 -18.51
C GLN A 126 -7.42 33.45 -18.83
N VAL A 127 -7.28 33.13 -20.12
CA VAL A 127 -6.70 31.86 -20.57
C VAL A 127 -5.21 31.83 -20.24
N VAL A 128 -4.81 30.84 -19.45
CA VAL A 128 -3.42 30.51 -19.15
C VAL A 128 -2.92 29.39 -20.07
N SER A 129 -3.77 28.40 -20.37
CA SER A 129 -3.48 27.31 -21.30
C SER A 129 -4.76 26.87 -21.99
N SER A 130 -4.70 26.58 -23.29
CA SER A 130 -5.84 26.02 -24.04
C SER A 130 -6.07 24.54 -23.72
N PRO A 131 -7.23 23.96 -24.02
CA PRO A 131 -7.39 22.50 -24.07
C PRO A 131 -6.66 21.90 -25.29
N VAL A 132 -6.31 20.61 -25.24
CA VAL A 132 -5.87 19.85 -26.43
C VAL A 132 -7.00 19.67 -27.43
N THR A 133 -6.67 19.61 -28.71
CA THR A 133 -7.65 19.49 -29.81
C THR A 133 -8.07 18.05 -30.10
N VAL A 134 -7.20 17.08 -29.77
CA VAL A 134 -7.41 15.66 -30.13
C VAL A 134 -8.36 14.93 -29.18
N LYS A 135 -8.62 15.48 -27.98
CA LYS A 135 -9.35 14.79 -26.92
C LYS A 135 -10.17 15.78 -26.09
N PRO A 136 -11.49 15.56 -25.92
CA PRO A 136 -12.34 16.44 -25.13
C PRO A 136 -12.19 16.13 -23.62
N PHE A 137 -11.09 16.58 -23.02
CA PHE A 137 -10.93 16.50 -21.57
C PHE A 137 -11.93 17.43 -20.87
N SER A 138 -12.62 16.90 -19.86
CA SER A 138 -13.47 17.73 -18.99
C SER A 138 -12.61 18.49 -17.99
N ALA A 139 -13.12 19.62 -17.54
CA ALA A 139 -12.45 20.53 -16.62
C ALA A 139 -13.40 20.93 -15.49
N LEU A 140 -12.81 21.22 -14.33
CA LEU A 140 -13.50 21.94 -13.25
C LEU A 140 -13.49 23.43 -13.61
N GLY A 141 -14.65 24.08 -13.53
CA GLY A 141 -14.78 25.54 -13.61
C GLY A 141 -15.36 26.11 -12.32
N ILE A 142 -14.94 27.32 -11.94
CA ILE A 142 -15.50 28.12 -10.86
C ILE A 142 -15.91 29.47 -11.45
N THR A 143 -17.16 29.85 -11.26
CA THR A 143 -17.71 31.14 -11.74
C THR A 143 -17.30 32.29 -10.83
N LYS A 144 -17.46 33.53 -11.34
CA LYS A 144 -17.34 34.77 -10.56
C LYS A 144 -18.33 34.86 -9.40
N ASP A 145 -19.46 34.16 -9.50
CA ASP A 145 -20.46 34.02 -8.44
C ASP A 145 -20.11 32.91 -7.43
N ARG A 146 -18.90 32.33 -7.55
CA ARG A 146 -18.35 31.30 -6.66
C ARG A 146 -19.19 30.03 -6.66
N GLU A 147 -19.51 29.55 -7.86
CA GLU A 147 -20.19 28.28 -8.11
C GLU A 147 -19.30 27.39 -8.97
N ALA A 148 -19.17 26.13 -8.59
CA ALA A 148 -18.38 25.16 -9.32
C ALA A 148 -19.24 24.39 -10.33
N MET A 149 -18.63 24.07 -11.47
CA MET A 149 -19.22 23.29 -12.56
C MET A 149 -18.19 22.34 -13.17
N ILE A 150 -18.66 21.31 -13.88
CA ILE A 150 -17.80 20.43 -14.69
C ILE A 150 -18.28 20.48 -16.12
N ASP A 151 -17.44 21.01 -17.01
CA ASP A 151 -17.75 21.17 -18.44
C ASP A 151 -16.54 20.83 -19.32
N THR A 152 -16.70 20.88 -20.64
CA THR A 152 -15.67 20.62 -21.63
C THR A 152 -15.55 21.81 -22.58
N TRP A 153 -14.45 22.54 -22.47
CA TRP A 153 -14.17 23.69 -23.34
C TRP A 153 -13.46 23.26 -24.62
N GLN A 154 -13.86 23.88 -25.73
CA GLN A 154 -13.24 23.75 -27.04
C GLN A 154 -12.58 25.07 -27.42
N ASN A 155 -11.37 24.96 -27.99
CA ASN A 155 -10.63 26.10 -28.47
C ASN A 155 -11.25 26.69 -29.75
N ASN A 156 -11.58 27.99 -29.74
CA ASN A 156 -12.00 28.75 -30.92
C ASN A 156 -11.27 30.10 -31.04
N MET A 157 -10.04 30.18 -30.54
CA MET A 157 -9.25 31.40 -30.48
C MET A 157 -8.77 31.85 -31.87
N TYR A 158 -8.56 33.16 -32.05
CA TYR A 158 -7.97 33.73 -33.26
C TYR A 158 -7.28 35.08 -33.01
N ILE A 159 -6.39 35.46 -33.94
CA ILE A 159 -5.79 36.79 -34.04
C ILE A 159 -6.44 37.54 -35.20
N SER A 160 -6.77 38.82 -34.99
CA SER A 160 -7.08 39.75 -36.08
C SER A 160 -5.97 40.78 -36.25
N SER A 161 -5.55 41.04 -37.48
CA SER A 161 -4.58 42.06 -37.84
C SER A 161 -5.29 43.36 -38.25
N GLU A 162 -4.70 44.52 -37.98
CA GLU A 162 -5.26 45.81 -38.42
C GLU A 162 -5.29 45.97 -39.95
N ARG A 163 -4.58 45.10 -40.68
CA ARG A 163 -4.65 44.97 -42.14
C ARG A 163 -5.74 44.02 -42.65
N GLY A 164 -6.56 43.48 -41.75
CA GLY A 164 -7.72 42.64 -42.09
C GLY A 164 -7.43 41.14 -42.14
N GLY A 165 -6.23 40.68 -41.78
CA GLY A 165 -5.93 39.25 -41.67
C GLY A 165 -6.60 38.62 -40.45
N ILE A 166 -7.10 37.40 -40.58
CA ILE A 166 -7.66 36.61 -39.47
C ILE A 166 -6.95 35.25 -39.45
N PHE A 167 -6.33 34.91 -38.33
CA PHE A 167 -5.55 33.69 -38.16
C PHE A 167 -6.10 32.88 -36.99
N SER A 168 -6.50 31.64 -37.24
CA SER A 168 -6.98 30.74 -36.18
C SER A 168 -5.82 30.33 -35.29
N VAL A 169 -6.00 30.43 -33.97
CA VAL A 169 -5.00 30.01 -32.97
C VAL A 169 -5.42 28.66 -32.42
N LYS A 170 -4.64 27.61 -32.72
CA LYS A 170 -4.94 26.22 -32.37
C LYS A 170 -4.49 25.84 -30.97
N ALA A 171 -3.53 26.57 -30.40
CA ALA A 171 -3.00 26.31 -29.07
C ALA A 171 -2.55 27.61 -28.37
N TYR A 172 -2.63 27.62 -27.04
CA TYR A 172 -2.11 28.69 -26.18
C TYR A 172 -1.32 28.06 -25.04
N ASN A 173 -0.05 28.43 -24.90
CA ASN A 173 0.92 27.86 -23.94
C ASN A 173 0.91 26.33 -23.92
N LYS A 174 0.93 25.72 -25.10
CA LYS A 174 0.87 24.28 -25.26
C LYS A 174 1.74 23.82 -26.42
N ILE A 175 2.33 22.65 -26.28
CA ILE A 175 3.10 22.00 -27.34
C ILE A 175 2.14 21.46 -28.39
N THR A 176 2.50 21.64 -29.66
CA THR A 176 1.83 21.05 -30.81
C THR A 176 2.86 20.32 -31.67
N TRP A 177 2.40 19.34 -32.46
CA TRP A 177 3.27 18.52 -33.31
C TRP A 177 4.08 19.41 -34.27
N ASN A 178 5.41 19.43 -34.08
CA ASN A 178 6.40 20.25 -34.81
C ASN A 178 6.04 21.75 -34.94
N TYR A 179 5.12 22.25 -34.11
CA TYR A 179 4.53 23.59 -34.26
C TYR A 179 3.91 23.88 -35.64
N HIS A 180 3.42 22.86 -36.37
CA HIS A 180 2.72 23.07 -37.65
C HIS A 180 1.41 23.87 -37.49
N GLN A 181 0.93 24.01 -36.26
CA GLN A 181 -0.30 24.72 -35.92
C GLN A 181 0.02 26.04 -35.21
N THR A 182 -0.70 27.09 -35.59
CA THR A 182 -0.60 28.43 -35.04
C THR A 182 -0.82 28.41 -33.53
N THR A 183 0.21 28.77 -32.80
CA THR A 183 0.29 28.69 -31.35
C THR A 183 0.69 30.04 -30.78
N ILE A 184 0.10 30.43 -29.65
CA ILE A 184 0.53 31.59 -28.87
C ILE A 184 1.29 31.10 -27.63
N MET A 185 2.43 31.75 -27.33
CA MET A 185 3.16 31.57 -26.08
C MET A 185 3.37 32.92 -25.38
N ASP A 186 2.93 33.02 -24.14
CA ASP A 186 3.12 34.19 -23.28
C ASP A 186 4.03 33.85 -22.08
N ARG A 187 4.13 34.76 -21.09
CA ARG A 187 4.97 34.55 -19.91
C ARG A 187 4.52 33.44 -18.97
N ASN A 188 3.30 32.93 -19.10
CA ASN A 188 2.88 31.73 -18.40
C ASN A 188 3.50 30.47 -18.98
N TRP A 189 3.98 30.46 -20.23
CA TRP A 189 4.76 29.35 -20.78
C TRP A 189 6.10 29.19 -20.07
N GLY A 190 6.87 30.27 -20.05
CA GLY A 190 8.22 30.38 -19.51
C GLY A 190 8.91 31.64 -20.04
N GLU A 191 10.23 31.76 -19.81
CA GLU A 191 10.98 32.96 -20.23
C GLU A 191 11.16 33.07 -21.75
N LYS A 192 11.31 31.94 -22.44
CA LYS A 192 11.69 31.87 -23.86
C LYS A 192 10.70 31.06 -24.68
N SER A 193 10.57 31.44 -25.95
CA SER A 193 9.90 30.64 -26.96
C SER A 193 10.73 29.40 -27.34
N PRO A 194 10.19 28.44 -28.11
CA PRO A 194 10.92 27.26 -28.55
C PRO A 194 12.09 27.59 -29.48
N GLY A 195 11.94 28.57 -30.38
CA GLY A 195 12.90 28.83 -31.45
C GLY A 195 12.97 27.72 -32.49
N ALA A 196 13.64 27.95 -33.62
CA ALA A 196 13.84 26.92 -34.65
C ALA A 196 14.80 25.82 -34.16
N SER A 197 14.53 24.57 -34.57
CA SER A 197 15.35 23.39 -34.31
C SER A 197 15.52 22.55 -35.59
N ASP A 198 16.25 21.44 -35.54
CA ASP A 198 16.37 20.51 -36.67
C ASP A 198 15.02 19.87 -37.06
N GLU A 199 14.07 19.78 -36.12
CA GLU A 199 12.73 19.21 -36.36
C GLU A 199 11.78 20.18 -37.07
N TYR A 200 11.96 21.49 -36.84
CA TYR A 200 11.15 22.58 -37.41
C TYR A 200 12.05 23.78 -37.76
N PRO A 201 12.95 23.63 -38.75
CA PRO A 201 13.96 24.64 -39.08
C PRO A 201 13.37 25.90 -39.70
N ASP A 202 12.13 25.83 -40.19
CA ASP A 202 11.42 26.93 -40.82
C ASP A 202 10.47 27.67 -39.88
N LEU A 203 10.52 27.41 -38.56
CA LEU A 203 9.66 28.03 -37.55
C LEU A 203 9.64 29.55 -37.70
N VAL A 204 8.44 30.10 -37.79
CA VAL A 204 8.17 31.54 -37.82
C VAL A 204 7.71 31.96 -36.43
N GLU A 205 8.31 33.03 -35.90
CA GLU A 205 7.97 33.61 -34.61
C GLU A 205 7.69 35.11 -34.78
N ILE A 206 6.51 35.54 -34.36
CA ILE A 206 6.08 36.94 -34.38
C ILE A 206 6.03 37.43 -32.94
N VAL A 207 6.96 38.31 -32.59
CA VAL A 207 7.11 38.87 -31.24
C VAL A 207 6.17 40.06 -31.12
N VAL A 208 5.19 39.97 -30.21
CA VAL A 208 4.18 41.00 -29.99
C VAL A 208 4.32 41.55 -28.58
N LYS A 209 4.33 42.87 -28.44
CA LYS A 209 4.35 43.55 -27.14
C LYS A 209 3.34 44.69 -27.15
N ASP A 210 2.51 44.79 -26.11
CA ASP A 210 1.46 45.80 -25.99
C ASP A 210 0.54 45.84 -27.24
N GLY A 211 0.27 44.67 -27.84
CA GLY A 211 -0.53 44.50 -29.06
C GLY A 211 0.16 44.90 -30.37
N GLN A 212 1.43 45.33 -30.33
CA GLN A 212 2.20 45.74 -31.52
C GLN A 212 3.31 44.74 -31.85
N VAL A 213 3.43 44.38 -33.13
CA VAL A 213 4.50 43.50 -33.63
C VAL A 213 5.84 44.20 -33.53
N GLN A 214 6.76 43.64 -32.76
CA GLN A 214 8.13 44.12 -32.59
C GLN A 214 9.05 43.51 -33.65
N GLU A 215 8.91 42.20 -33.88
CA GLU A 215 9.79 41.44 -34.77
C GLU A 215 9.00 40.31 -35.45
N VAL A 216 9.37 40.01 -36.70
CA VAL A 216 8.91 38.83 -37.44
C VAL A 216 10.16 38.03 -37.80
N ARG A 217 10.28 36.84 -37.25
CA ARG A 217 11.49 35.99 -37.29
C ARG A 217 11.18 34.70 -38.04
N ARG A 218 12.17 34.14 -38.72
CA ARG A 218 12.05 32.82 -39.37
C ARG A 218 13.36 32.05 -39.26
N GLY A 219 13.30 30.81 -38.81
CA GLY A 219 14.48 29.93 -38.70
C GLY A 219 15.54 30.45 -37.74
N LEU A 220 15.13 31.21 -36.71
CA LEU A 220 16.05 31.79 -35.72
C LEU A 220 15.94 31.04 -34.38
N PRO A 221 16.98 31.08 -33.54
CA PRO A 221 16.92 30.55 -32.18
C PRO A 221 15.87 31.26 -31.32
N ALA A 222 15.52 30.60 -30.22
CA ALA A 222 14.55 31.02 -29.21
C ALA A 222 14.73 32.50 -28.81
N VAL A 223 13.59 33.19 -28.63
CA VAL A 223 13.54 34.59 -28.22
C VAL A 223 12.87 34.72 -26.85
N THR A 224 13.29 35.72 -26.09
CA THR A 224 12.63 36.07 -24.83
C THR A 224 11.21 36.55 -25.12
N ILE A 225 10.22 35.93 -24.48
CA ILE A 225 8.82 36.33 -24.61
C ILE A 225 8.65 37.70 -23.93
N PRO A 226 8.06 38.73 -24.56
CA PRO A 226 7.94 40.05 -23.92
C PRO A 226 7.01 40.03 -22.69
N GLU A 227 7.34 40.85 -21.67
CA GLU A 227 6.38 41.22 -20.63
C GLU A 227 5.21 41.99 -21.26
N ASN A 228 3.97 41.72 -20.80
CA ASN A 228 2.72 42.23 -21.41
C ASN A 228 2.64 41.96 -22.94
N GLY A 229 3.13 40.79 -23.35
CA GLY A 229 3.18 40.39 -24.74
C GLY A 229 3.18 38.88 -24.91
N TYR A 230 3.37 38.45 -26.15
CA TYR A 230 3.37 37.03 -26.53
C TYR A 230 4.18 36.82 -27.81
N VAL A 231 4.48 35.56 -28.10
CA VAL A 231 5.02 35.09 -29.38
C VAL A 231 3.94 34.28 -30.08
N LEU A 232 3.54 34.71 -31.29
CA LEU A 232 2.71 33.93 -32.19
C LEU A 232 3.63 33.12 -33.11
N LEU A 233 3.50 31.80 -33.11
CA LEU A 233 4.40 30.92 -33.84
C LEU A 233 3.68 29.83 -34.62
N ALA A 234 4.29 29.46 -35.75
CA ALA A 234 3.96 28.26 -36.52
C ALA A 234 5.12 27.91 -37.46
N SER A 235 5.26 26.64 -37.79
CA SER A 235 6.16 26.12 -38.84
C SER A 235 5.35 25.65 -40.05
N GLY A 236 6.01 25.25 -41.13
CA GLY A 236 5.36 24.71 -42.31
C GLY A 236 4.41 25.71 -42.99
N GLN A 237 3.23 25.24 -43.39
CA GLN A 237 2.27 26.06 -44.15
C GLN A 237 1.75 27.25 -43.34
N GLU A 238 1.25 27.03 -42.12
CA GLU A 238 0.70 28.12 -41.28
C GLU A 238 1.81 29.14 -40.93
N GLY A 239 3.05 28.68 -40.71
CA GLY A 239 4.20 29.56 -40.51
C GLY A 239 4.46 30.48 -41.72
N ASN A 240 4.46 29.93 -42.94
CA ASN A 240 4.61 30.72 -44.16
C ASN A 240 3.50 31.76 -44.32
N GLU A 241 2.24 31.39 -44.05
CA GLU A 241 1.10 32.31 -44.10
C GLU A 241 1.26 33.47 -43.12
N LEU A 242 1.70 33.21 -41.88
CA LEU A 242 2.01 34.24 -40.89
C LEU A 242 3.14 35.18 -41.34
N TYR A 243 4.23 34.62 -41.87
CA TYR A 243 5.40 35.38 -42.32
C TYR A 243 5.09 36.31 -43.50
N GLU A 244 4.27 35.84 -44.44
CA GLU A 244 3.85 36.63 -45.60
C GLU A 244 2.89 37.76 -45.20
N ALA A 245 1.93 37.48 -44.33
CA ALA A 245 0.84 38.40 -44.01
C ALA A 245 1.18 39.46 -42.96
N ILE A 246 1.91 39.11 -41.89
CA ILE A 246 2.16 40.01 -40.75
C ILE A 246 3.48 40.77 -40.95
N LYS A 247 3.50 42.07 -40.63
CA LYS A 247 4.71 42.91 -40.72
C LYS A 247 5.05 43.60 -39.39
N PRO A 248 6.32 43.98 -39.16
CA PRO A 248 6.70 44.80 -38.01
C PRO A 248 5.89 46.09 -37.89
N SER A 249 5.70 46.54 -36.64
CA SER A 249 4.91 47.72 -36.23
C SER A 249 3.39 47.63 -36.41
N GLU A 250 2.88 46.55 -37.01
CA GLU A 250 1.44 46.31 -37.17
C GLU A 250 0.79 45.97 -35.82
N LYS A 251 -0.47 46.38 -35.63
CA LYS A 251 -1.28 45.97 -34.47
C LYS A 251 -1.99 44.64 -34.69
N LEU A 252 -1.86 43.75 -33.71
CA LEU A 252 -2.59 42.49 -33.63
C LEU A 252 -3.51 42.50 -32.39
N THR A 253 -4.74 42.03 -32.58
CA THR A 253 -5.71 41.84 -31.49
C THR A 253 -5.96 40.36 -31.30
N PHE A 254 -5.78 39.88 -30.07
CA PHE A 254 -6.08 38.50 -29.69
C PHE A 254 -7.51 38.35 -29.17
N HIS A 255 -8.19 37.35 -29.70
CA HIS A 255 -9.57 37.00 -29.35
C HIS A 255 -9.57 35.61 -28.70
N PRO A 256 -9.52 35.53 -27.35
CA PRO A 256 -9.43 34.27 -26.59
C PRO A 256 -10.78 33.52 -26.52
N GLN A 257 -11.43 33.30 -27.67
CA GLN A 257 -12.75 32.67 -27.70
C GLN A 257 -12.67 31.16 -27.42
N MET A 258 -13.63 30.67 -26.62
CA MET A 258 -13.83 29.26 -26.29
C MET A 258 -15.31 28.90 -26.43
N ILE A 259 -15.59 27.60 -26.54
CA ILE A 259 -16.95 27.05 -26.55
C ILE A 259 -17.07 25.99 -25.45
N PRO A 260 -17.88 26.18 -24.40
CA PRO A 260 -18.69 27.38 -24.12
C PRO A 260 -17.84 28.62 -23.80
N SER A 261 -18.47 29.80 -23.76
CA SER A 261 -17.78 31.07 -23.46
C SER A 261 -17.11 31.04 -22.08
N LEU A 262 -15.99 31.76 -21.93
CA LEU A 262 -15.35 32.01 -20.64
C LEU A 262 -15.97 33.19 -19.86
N GLU A 263 -16.96 33.86 -20.43
CA GLU A 263 -17.68 34.93 -19.75
C GLU A 263 -18.30 34.42 -18.44
N GLY A 264 -18.00 35.10 -17.33
CA GLY A 264 -18.46 34.69 -15.99
C GLY A 264 -17.64 33.58 -15.32
N ILE A 265 -16.66 32.98 -16.02
CA ILE A 265 -15.71 32.04 -15.42
C ILE A 265 -14.57 32.82 -14.76
N GLU A 266 -14.27 32.49 -13.51
CA GLU A 266 -13.14 33.04 -12.77
C GLU A 266 -11.92 32.13 -12.92
N LEU A 267 -12.13 30.82 -12.74
CA LEU A 267 -11.07 29.82 -12.76
C LEU A 267 -11.56 28.57 -13.49
N ALA A 268 -10.68 27.93 -14.26
CA ALA A 268 -10.94 26.60 -14.80
C ALA A 268 -9.65 25.78 -14.88
N VAL A 269 -9.73 24.48 -14.59
CA VAL A 269 -8.57 23.58 -14.63
C VAL A 269 -8.94 22.22 -15.21
N GLY A 270 -8.07 21.76 -16.10
CA GLY A 270 -8.17 20.46 -16.74
C GLY A 270 -8.24 19.28 -15.77
N GLY A 271 -9.01 18.28 -16.17
CA GLY A 271 -9.00 16.95 -15.59
C GLY A 271 -9.11 15.91 -16.69
N GLY A 272 -9.74 14.79 -16.36
CA GLY A 272 -9.92 13.65 -17.25
C GLY A 272 -11.37 13.43 -17.66
N THR A 273 -11.88 12.29 -17.24
CA THR A 273 -13.27 11.87 -17.47
C THR A 273 -14.17 12.24 -16.31
N PRO A 274 -15.43 12.66 -16.56
CA PRO A 274 -16.45 12.69 -15.52
C PRO A 274 -16.57 11.32 -14.84
N LEU A 275 -16.65 11.32 -13.51
CA LEU A 275 -16.86 10.13 -12.67
C LEU A 275 -18.32 10.02 -12.25
N VAL A 276 -18.93 11.16 -11.91
CA VAL A 276 -20.31 11.26 -11.43
C VAL A 276 -21.01 12.36 -12.20
N ARG A 277 -22.23 12.09 -12.66
CA ARG A 277 -23.14 13.08 -13.25
C ARG A 277 -24.53 12.90 -12.62
N ASN A 278 -25.10 14.00 -12.13
CA ASN A 278 -26.43 14.02 -11.52
C ASN A 278 -26.62 12.96 -10.40
N GLY A 279 -25.61 12.78 -9.55
CA GLY A 279 -25.61 11.82 -8.45
C GLY A 279 -25.49 10.35 -8.85
N GLN A 280 -25.19 10.07 -10.13
CA GLN A 280 -25.02 8.72 -10.66
C GLN A 280 -23.62 8.55 -11.28
N ILE A 281 -23.12 7.31 -11.32
CA ILE A 281 -21.86 7.00 -12.00
C ILE A 281 -22.01 7.38 -13.48
N ALA A 282 -21.10 8.21 -13.96
CA ALA A 282 -21.11 8.69 -15.34
C ALA A 282 -20.60 7.61 -16.30
N SER A 283 -21.00 7.68 -17.57
CA SER A 283 -20.29 6.98 -18.63
C SER A 283 -18.92 7.61 -18.81
N PHE A 284 -17.86 6.87 -18.49
CA PHE A 284 -16.51 7.41 -18.59
C PHE A 284 -16.15 7.65 -20.06
N THR A 285 -15.63 8.85 -20.37
CA THR A 285 -15.10 9.18 -21.69
C THR A 285 -13.82 8.40 -21.98
N GLU A 286 -13.16 7.88 -20.94
CA GLU A 286 -11.94 7.10 -21.01
C GLU A 286 -11.98 5.93 -20.01
N PRO A 287 -11.46 4.74 -20.33
CA PRO A 287 -11.40 3.63 -19.39
C PRO A 287 -10.54 3.97 -18.15
N VAL A 288 -11.13 3.83 -16.96
CA VAL A 288 -10.43 4.01 -15.68
C VAL A 288 -10.30 2.65 -14.99
N THR A 289 -9.48 1.79 -15.57
CA THR A 289 -9.28 0.41 -15.11
C THR A 289 -8.14 0.32 -14.07
N GLY A 290 -8.10 -0.81 -13.36
CA GLY A 290 -7.06 -1.12 -12.38
C GLY A 290 -7.16 -0.31 -11.09
N ASN A 291 -6.64 -0.90 -10.01
CA ASN A 291 -6.50 -0.21 -8.73
C ASN A 291 -5.22 0.63 -8.75
N HIS A 292 -5.39 1.94 -8.66
CA HIS A 292 -4.30 2.92 -8.65
C HIS A 292 -4.57 4.00 -7.62
N PRO A 293 -3.53 4.76 -7.19
CA PRO A 293 -3.75 6.04 -6.54
C PRO A 293 -4.57 6.95 -7.45
N ARG A 294 -5.51 7.70 -6.89
CA ARG A 294 -6.42 8.56 -7.65
C ARG A 294 -6.54 9.92 -6.99
N THR A 295 -6.64 10.94 -7.83
CA THR A 295 -7.10 12.28 -7.43
C THR A 295 -8.42 12.56 -8.13
N ALA A 296 -9.35 13.22 -7.45
CA ALA A 296 -10.63 13.61 -8.01
C ALA A 296 -11.12 14.92 -7.37
N VAL A 297 -12.01 15.60 -8.07
CA VAL A 297 -12.81 16.69 -7.50
C VAL A 297 -14.28 16.38 -7.60
N GLY A 298 -15.04 16.84 -6.62
CA GLY A 298 -16.48 16.70 -6.55
C GLY A 298 -17.16 18.03 -6.33
N ILE A 299 -18.37 18.19 -6.85
CA ILE A 299 -19.21 19.36 -6.59
C ILE A 299 -20.57 18.88 -6.08
N ASP A 300 -21.14 19.61 -5.13
CA ASP A 300 -22.49 19.33 -4.66
C ASP A 300 -23.54 19.74 -5.71
N ASN A 301 -24.82 19.44 -5.43
CA ASN A 301 -25.91 19.71 -6.38
C ASN A 301 -26.07 21.22 -6.68
N SER A 302 -25.72 22.08 -5.72
CA SER A 302 -25.83 23.54 -5.90
C SER A 302 -24.61 24.18 -6.54
N GLY A 303 -23.49 23.47 -6.64
CA GLY A 303 -22.19 24.03 -7.02
C GLY A 303 -21.56 24.94 -5.95
N SER A 304 -22.15 25.06 -4.76
CA SER A 304 -21.62 25.89 -3.67
C SER A 304 -20.50 25.21 -2.88
N LYS A 305 -20.33 23.90 -3.02
CA LYS A 305 -19.28 23.14 -2.34
C LYS A 305 -18.38 22.42 -3.34
N LEU A 306 -17.08 22.52 -3.09
CA LEU A 306 -16.04 21.80 -3.80
C LEU A 306 -15.40 20.77 -2.87
N LEU A 307 -15.23 19.55 -3.37
CA LEU A 307 -14.49 18.48 -2.72
C LEU A 307 -13.19 18.26 -3.50
N MET A 308 -12.07 18.21 -2.80
CA MET A 308 -10.77 17.75 -3.31
C MET A 308 -10.46 16.40 -2.65
N VAL A 309 -10.24 15.36 -3.45
CA VAL A 309 -10.13 13.98 -2.95
C VAL A 309 -8.87 13.32 -3.47
N THR A 310 -8.13 12.66 -2.58
CA THR A 310 -7.02 11.77 -2.93
C THR A 310 -7.23 10.39 -2.30
N VAL A 311 -6.96 9.33 -3.06
CA VAL A 311 -6.95 7.94 -2.61
C VAL A 311 -5.57 7.37 -2.85
N ASP A 312 -4.93 6.84 -1.81
CA ASP A 312 -3.58 6.24 -1.90
C ASP A 312 -3.60 4.87 -2.59
N GLY A 313 -2.48 4.48 -3.18
CA GLY A 313 -2.34 3.20 -3.88
C GLY A 313 -0.90 2.80 -4.17
N ARG A 314 -0.70 1.58 -4.68
CA ARG A 314 0.64 0.98 -4.93
C ARG A 314 1.55 0.97 -3.68
N HIS A 315 0.94 0.99 -2.51
CA HIS A 315 1.58 0.80 -1.22
C HIS A 315 1.39 -0.66 -0.78
N THR A 316 2.20 -1.16 0.16
CA THR A 316 2.05 -2.51 0.73
C THR A 316 0.66 -2.73 1.31
N SER A 317 0.11 -1.72 1.97
CA SER A 317 -1.25 -1.73 2.53
C SER A 317 -2.32 -1.16 1.60
N TYR A 318 -2.01 -0.09 0.83
CA TYR A 318 -3.00 0.61 0.00
C TYR A 318 -2.88 0.20 -1.46
N ARG A 319 -3.90 -0.49 -1.97
CA ARG A 319 -3.91 -0.94 -3.38
C ARG A 319 -4.38 0.13 -4.35
N GLY A 320 -5.09 1.15 -3.87
CA GLY A 320 -5.79 2.12 -4.71
C GLY A 320 -7.12 1.60 -5.23
N VAL A 321 -7.76 2.38 -6.09
CA VAL A 321 -9.12 2.11 -6.58
C VAL A 321 -9.23 2.27 -8.09
N ASN A 322 -10.18 1.53 -8.68
CA ASN A 322 -10.62 1.74 -10.06
C ASN A 322 -11.63 2.89 -10.15
N GLY A 323 -12.00 3.29 -11.37
CA GLY A 323 -12.90 4.43 -11.58
C GLY A 323 -14.31 4.24 -11.03
N GLU A 324 -14.85 3.02 -11.04
CA GLU A 324 -16.20 2.75 -10.53
C GLU A 324 -16.25 2.86 -9.00
N VAL A 325 -15.26 2.28 -8.31
CA VAL A 325 -15.12 2.42 -6.85
C VAL A 325 -14.90 3.89 -6.48
N LEU A 326 -14.05 4.61 -7.22
CA LEU A 326 -13.85 6.04 -7.01
C LEU A 326 -15.15 6.84 -7.19
N ALA A 327 -15.92 6.61 -8.25
CA ALA A 327 -17.20 7.29 -8.48
C ALA A 327 -18.19 7.05 -7.33
N ARG A 328 -18.26 5.81 -6.81
CA ARG A 328 -19.09 5.47 -5.64
C ARG A 328 -18.62 6.18 -4.37
N LEU A 329 -17.31 6.26 -4.13
CA LEU A 329 -16.74 7.04 -3.03
C LEU A 329 -17.07 8.54 -3.17
N MET A 330 -16.97 9.11 -4.37
CA MET A 330 -17.34 10.51 -4.62
C MET A 330 -18.81 10.79 -4.31
N ILE A 331 -19.72 9.89 -4.72
CA ILE A 331 -21.15 9.98 -4.36
C ILE A 331 -21.34 9.88 -2.84
N GLU A 332 -20.64 8.93 -2.19
CA GLU A 332 -20.70 8.75 -0.73
C GLU A 332 -20.28 10.02 0.02
N MET A 333 -19.25 10.72 -0.47
CA MET A 333 -18.78 11.98 0.11
C MET A 333 -19.69 13.18 -0.20
N GLY A 334 -20.75 12.99 -0.99
CA GLY A 334 -21.77 14.01 -1.28
C GLY A 334 -21.62 14.70 -2.64
N SER A 335 -20.82 14.15 -3.56
CA SER A 335 -20.68 14.72 -4.91
C SER A 335 -21.92 14.43 -5.76
N PHE A 336 -22.52 15.48 -6.32
CA PHE A 336 -23.56 15.37 -7.34
C PHE A 336 -22.96 15.31 -8.75
N ASN A 337 -21.85 16.01 -8.99
CA ASN A 337 -20.98 15.75 -10.14
C ASN A 337 -19.54 15.58 -9.65
N ALA A 338 -18.74 14.78 -10.35
CA ALA A 338 -17.34 14.57 -10.01
C ALA A 338 -16.49 14.34 -11.25
N LEU A 339 -15.23 14.73 -11.18
CA LEU A 339 -14.26 14.69 -12.27
C LEU A 339 -12.99 13.98 -11.79
N LEU A 340 -12.49 13.05 -12.60
CA LEU A 340 -11.18 12.43 -12.40
C LEU A 340 -10.08 13.46 -12.68
N MET A 341 -9.09 13.56 -11.80
CA MET A 341 -7.85 14.32 -12.01
C MET A 341 -6.68 13.35 -12.29
N ASP A 342 -5.51 13.87 -12.62
CA ASP A 342 -4.31 13.05 -12.80
C ASP A 342 -4.00 12.23 -11.53
N GLY A 343 -3.64 10.98 -11.71
CA GLY A 343 -3.52 9.98 -10.64
C GLY A 343 -2.15 9.33 -10.57
N GLY A 344 -2.08 8.14 -10.00
CA GLY A 344 -0.82 7.41 -9.86
C GLY A 344 0.19 8.19 -9.02
N GLY A 345 1.44 8.29 -9.49
CA GLY A 345 2.50 9.00 -8.77
C GLY A 345 2.25 10.50 -8.62
N SER A 346 1.33 11.09 -9.37
CA SER A 346 0.95 12.50 -9.25
C SER A 346 0.04 12.75 -8.03
N THR A 347 -0.68 11.73 -7.54
CA THR A 347 -1.67 11.86 -6.44
C THR A 347 -1.01 12.40 -5.17
N THR A 348 -1.29 13.67 -4.87
CA THR A 348 -0.70 14.39 -3.75
C THR A 348 -1.72 15.36 -3.16
N MET A 349 -1.85 15.39 -1.83
CA MET A 349 -2.62 16.37 -1.07
C MET A 349 -1.76 17.01 0.01
N MET A 350 -1.80 18.33 0.11
CA MET A 350 -1.22 19.10 1.21
C MET A 350 -2.35 19.66 2.08
N VAL A 351 -2.21 19.60 3.41
CA VAL A 351 -3.17 20.16 4.39
C VAL A 351 -2.42 20.84 5.53
N ARG A 352 -2.90 22.00 5.98
CA ARG A 352 -2.41 22.71 7.17
C ARG A 352 -3.32 22.42 8.36
N SER A 353 -2.78 21.88 9.44
CA SER A 353 -3.53 21.69 10.68
C SER A 353 -3.75 23.03 11.40
N PRO A 354 -4.78 23.16 12.26
CA PRO A 354 -5.00 24.35 13.07
C PRO A 354 -3.76 24.78 13.86
N GLY A 355 -3.34 26.04 13.67
CA GLY A 355 -2.19 26.59 14.39
C GLY A 355 -0.81 26.23 13.80
N ASP A 356 -0.76 25.45 12.73
CA ASP A 356 0.49 25.21 11.98
C ASP A 356 0.77 26.37 11.01
N ALA A 357 2.06 26.67 10.82
CA ALA A 357 2.49 27.72 9.89
C ALA A 357 2.51 27.27 8.42
N LYS A 358 2.63 25.97 8.16
CA LYS A 358 2.80 25.40 6.81
C LYS A 358 1.91 24.18 6.64
N ALA A 359 1.40 23.99 5.42
CA ALA A 359 0.74 22.75 5.06
C ALA A 359 1.76 21.59 4.98
N ALA A 360 1.33 20.40 5.39
CA ALA A 360 2.09 19.16 5.33
C ALA A 360 1.39 18.15 4.40
N LEU A 361 2.11 17.11 4.01
CA LEU A 361 1.60 16.04 3.16
C LEU A 361 0.54 15.22 3.91
N ALA A 362 -0.66 15.07 3.33
CA ALA A 362 -1.78 14.36 3.95
C ALA A 362 -1.94 12.91 3.49
N ASN A 363 -1.28 12.52 2.39
CA ASN A 363 -1.40 11.22 1.76
C ASN A 363 -0.02 10.56 1.55
N THR A 364 0.02 9.33 1.05
CA THR A 364 1.25 8.57 0.79
C THR A 364 1.54 8.47 -0.71
N PRO A 365 2.47 9.28 -1.26
CA PRO A 365 2.81 9.26 -2.68
C PRO A 365 3.33 7.90 -3.13
N SER A 366 2.85 7.42 -4.27
CA SER A 366 3.15 6.04 -4.72
C SER A 366 4.57 5.81 -5.24
N ASP A 367 5.31 6.88 -5.54
CA ASP A 367 6.66 6.80 -6.11
C ASP A 367 7.75 6.85 -5.03
N GLY A 368 7.38 6.71 -3.76
CA GLY A 368 8.28 6.88 -2.61
C GLY A 368 8.53 8.35 -2.20
N GLY A 369 8.04 9.30 -3.01
CA GLY A 369 8.09 10.75 -2.76
C GLY A 369 7.16 11.51 -3.69
N GLN A 370 7.05 12.83 -3.51
CA GLN A 370 6.20 13.68 -4.35
C GLN A 370 6.74 13.71 -5.79
N ARG A 371 5.89 13.37 -6.76
CA ARG A 371 6.20 13.55 -8.19
C ARG A 371 6.15 15.04 -8.55
N ARG A 372 6.97 15.45 -9.51
CA ARG A 372 6.87 16.77 -10.15
C ARG A 372 5.68 16.78 -11.10
N ILE A 373 4.75 17.71 -10.89
CA ILE A 373 3.48 17.85 -11.61
C ILE A 373 3.43 19.20 -12.37
N ILE A 374 2.48 19.36 -13.28
CA ILE A 374 2.37 20.55 -14.14
C ILE A 374 1.60 21.70 -13.48
N ASN A 375 0.53 21.38 -12.76
CA ASN A 375 -0.34 22.34 -12.10
C ASN A 375 -1.08 21.70 -10.92
N ALA A 376 -1.70 22.54 -10.11
CA ALA A 376 -2.45 22.13 -8.93
C ALA A 376 -3.59 23.11 -8.61
N LEU A 377 -4.51 22.68 -7.75
CA LEU A 377 -5.59 23.48 -7.20
C LEU A 377 -5.34 23.68 -5.70
N ALA A 378 -5.42 24.91 -5.24
CA ALA A 378 -5.21 25.27 -3.84
C ALA A 378 -6.38 26.06 -3.27
N VAL A 379 -6.58 25.94 -1.96
CA VAL A 379 -7.40 26.84 -1.15
C VAL A 379 -6.51 27.54 -0.15
N SER A 380 -6.63 28.87 -0.09
CA SER A 380 -5.87 29.75 0.81
C SER A 380 -6.82 30.60 1.63
N SER A 381 -6.33 31.16 2.75
CA SER A 381 -7.10 32.18 3.46
C SER A 381 -7.03 33.50 2.70
N ALA A 382 -8.19 34.10 2.41
CA ALA A 382 -8.28 35.42 1.76
C ALA A 382 -8.01 36.59 2.72
N SER A 383 -7.76 36.31 4.01
CA SER A 383 -7.56 37.32 5.05
C SER A 383 -6.07 37.55 5.34
N ASN A 384 -5.65 38.82 5.36
CA ASN A 384 -4.25 39.21 5.55
C ASN A 384 -3.90 39.68 6.98
N GLY A 385 -4.88 39.81 7.88
CA GLY A 385 -4.64 40.20 9.27
C GLY A 385 -4.83 39.02 10.21
N TYR A 386 -3.94 38.79 11.17
CA TYR A 386 -4.15 37.81 12.25
C TYR A 386 -5.28 38.30 13.15
N ASP A 387 -6.34 37.50 13.29
CA ASP A 387 -7.45 37.85 14.19
C ASP A 387 -7.10 37.50 15.65
N ASP A 388 -8.01 37.88 16.57
CA ASP A 388 -7.98 37.43 17.95
C ASP A 388 -7.94 35.90 18.06
N LEU A 389 -7.41 35.39 19.18
CA LEU A 389 -7.31 33.96 19.46
C LEU A 389 -8.70 33.28 19.36
N GLY A 390 -8.88 32.46 18.33
CA GLY A 390 -10.09 31.69 18.06
C GLY A 390 -10.11 30.37 18.83
N GLY A 391 -8.96 29.72 18.97
CA GLY A 391 -8.81 28.48 19.73
C GLY A 391 -7.36 28.11 20.03
N ILE A 392 -7.18 26.99 20.73
CA ILE A 392 -5.88 26.41 21.02
C ILE A 392 -5.88 24.92 20.71
N VAL A 393 -4.71 24.37 20.38
CA VAL A 393 -4.46 22.93 20.28
C VAL A 393 -3.42 22.58 21.34
N LEU A 394 -3.76 21.64 22.23
CA LEU A 394 -2.82 21.03 23.17
C LEU A 394 -2.09 19.91 22.45
N GLU A 395 -0.76 19.94 22.50
CA GLU A 395 0.10 18.94 21.89
C GLU A 395 1.14 18.41 22.89
N ALA A 396 1.61 17.20 22.62
CA ALA A 396 2.76 16.61 23.28
C ALA A 396 3.52 15.74 22.26
N SER A 397 4.79 15.46 22.51
CA SER A 397 5.62 14.67 21.58
C SER A 397 5.17 13.21 21.44
N GLN A 398 4.35 12.72 22.36
CA GLN A 398 3.78 11.37 22.42
C GLN A 398 2.56 11.37 23.36
N ASP A 399 1.66 10.41 23.17
CA ASP A 399 0.47 10.18 23.99
C ASP A 399 0.62 8.94 24.88
N VAL A 400 1.53 8.02 24.57
CA VAL A 400 1.93 6.91 25.46
C VAL A 400 3.15 7.30 26.28
N ILE A 401 3.07 7.26 27.61
CA ILE A 401 4.11 7.75 28.53
C ILE A 401 4.31 6.83 29.73
N PHE A 402 5.55 6.74 30.23
CA PHE A 402 5.87 6.01 31.44
C PHE A 402 5.36 6.70 32.70
N LYS A 403 4.84 5.94 33.66
CA LYS A 403 4.56 6.42 35.02
C LYS A 403 5.79 7.13 35.59
N SER A 404 5.58 8.25 36.28
CA SER A 404 6.63 9.13 36.85
C SER A 404 7.58 9.78 35.84
N ASN A 405 7.50 9.44 34.54
CA ASN A 405 8.27 10.11 33.51
C ASN A 405 7.43 11.23 32.93
N GLY A 406 7.85 12.48 33.17
CA GLY A 406 7.05 13.59 32.69
C GLY A 406 7.28 13.91 31.21
N ILE A 407 6.27 14.45 30.57
CA ILE A 407 6.26 14.89 29.17
C ILE A 407 5.93 16.37 29.06
N ALA A 408 6.64 17.09 28.19
CA ALA A 408 6.35 18.49 27.92
C ALA A 408 5.01 18.62 27.18
N LEU A 409 4.16 19.53 27.66
CA LEU A 409 2.94 19.94 26.99
C LEU A 409 3.21 21.25 26.26
N GLU A 410 2.75 21.32 25.01
CA GLU A 410 2.81 22.53 24.19
C GLU A 410 1.38 22.98 23.85
N ILE A 411 1.21 24.28 23.60
CA ILE A 411 -0.04 24.79 23.04
C ILE A 411 0.25 25.57 21.76
N LYS A 412 -0.57 25.34 20.73
CA LYS A 412 -0.62 26.17 19.53
C LYS A 412 -1.88 27.02 19.58
N GLY A 413 -1.74 28.32 19.38
CA GLY A 413 -2.89 29.21 19.20
C GLY A 413 -3.30 29.27 17.74
N TYR A 414 -4.59 29.42 17.49
CA TYR A 414 -5.08 29.73 16.16
C TYR A 414 -6.23 30.73 16.19
N ASP A 415 -6.39 31.48 15.10
CA ASP A 415 -7.46 32.48 14.94
C ASP A 415 -8.74 31.90 14.29
N GLU A 416 -9.76 32.72 14.00
CA GLU A 416 -10.99 32.23 13.33
C GLU A 416 -10.74 31.60 11.94
N ALA A 417 -9.62 31.94 11.29
CA ALA A 417 -9.18 31.38 10.03
C ALA A 417 -8.20 30.20 10.19
N TYR A 418 -8.00 29.71 11.42
CA TYR A 418 -7.14 28.59 11.79
C TYR A 418 -5.64 28.83 11.50
N ARG A 419 -5.23 30.09 11.33
CA ARG A 419 -3.82 30.49 11.17
C ARG A 419 -3.13 30.51 12.53
N PRO A 420 -1.79 30.33 12.59
CA PRO A 420 -1.05 30.36 13.84
C PRO A 420 -1.17 31.72 14.53
N VAL A 421 -1.49 31.69 15.82
CA VAL A 421 -1.45 32.83 16.74
C VAL A 421 -0.44 32.52 17.83
N ALA A 422 0.47 33.46 18.08
CA ALA A 422 1.47 33.31 19.13
C ALA A 422 0.78 33.17 20.50
N VAL A 423 1.13 32.12 21.24
CA VAL A 423 0.65 31.84 22.60
C VAL A 423 1.85 31.52 23.49
N ASP A 424 1.73 31.85 24.78
CA ASP A 424 2.73 31.55 25.80
C ASP A 424 2.21 30.44 26.70
N VAL A 425 2.75 29.23 26.54
CA VAL A 425 2.34 28.04 27.31
C VAL A 425 2.43 28.25 28.83
N ASN A 426 3.30 29.14 29.31
CA ASN A 426 3.44 29.42 30.74
C ASN A 426 2.23 30.15 31.35
N GLN A 427 1.38 30.73 30.51
CA GLN A 427 0.12 31.36 30.93
C GLN A 427 -1.08 30.41 30.78
N ALA A 428 -0.87 29.19 30.30
CA ALA A 428 -1.92 28.18 30.23
C ALA A 428 -2.15 27.54 31.60
N GLU A 429 -3.41 27.34 31.94
CA GLU A 429 -3.84 26.55 33.09
C GLU A 429 -4.10 25.12 32.65
N PHE A 430 -3.52 24.14 33.36
CA PHE A 430 -3.70 22.72 33.05
C PHE A 430 -4.53 22.03 34.13
N ARG A 431 -5.41 21.14 33.71
CA ARG A 431 -6.26 20.34 34.62
C ARG A 431 -6.32 18.89 34.16
N ILE A 432 -6.15 17.96 35.10
CA ILE A 432 -6.41 16.54 34.86
C ILE A 432 -7.92 16.30 34.96
N LEU A 433 -8.53 15.79 33.89
CA LEU A 433 -9.96 15.46 33.82
C LEU A 433 -10.25 14.01 34.21
N GLU A 434 -9.33 13.11 33.91
CA GLU A 434 -9.39 11.67 34.15
C GLU A 434 -7.97 11.15 34.43
N GLY A 435 -7.83 10.14 35.29
CA GLY A 435 -6.53 9.59 35.69
C GLY A 435 -5.86 10.32 36.87
N GLU A 436 -4.65 9.88 37.23
CA GLU A 436 -3.86 10.44 38.32
C GLU A 436 -2.52 10.99 37.80
N GLY A 437 -2.26 12.27 38.06
CA GLY A 437 -1.04 12.95 37.68
C GLY A 437 -1.11 14.43 38.03
N ARG A 438 -0.07 15.16 37.64
CA ARG A 438 0.02 16.62 37.84
C ARG A 438 0.74 17.27 36.68
N VAL A 439 0.51 18.56 36.48
CA VAL A 439 1.30 19.37 35.53
C VAL A 439 2.13 20.37 36.32
N GLU A 440 3.44 20.28 36.17
CA GLU A 440 4.41 21.16 36.83
C GLU A 440 5.29 21.83 35.78
N SER A 441 5.31 23.16 35.73
CA SER A 441 6.11 23.93 34.76
C SER A 441 5.91 23.49 33.30
N GLY A 442 4.66 23.28 32.89
CA GLY A 442 4.30 22.83 31.53
C GLY A 442 4.61 21.35 31.24
N LYS A 443 5.03 20.57 32.25
CA LYS A 443 5.34 19.15 32.12
C LYS A 443 4.27 18.31 32.83
N LEU A 444 3.56 17.46 32.10
CA LEU A 444 2.68 16.45 32.67
C LEU A 444 3.53 15.35 33.32
N ILE A 445 3.30 15.04 34.59
CA ILE A 445 3.93 13.96 35.34
C ILE A 445 2.82 13.00 35.81
N PRO A 446 2.70 11.80 35.22
CA PRO A 446 1.72 10.81 35.64
C PRO A 446 2.08 10.14 36.95
N ASP A 447 1.08 9.90 37.81
CA ASP A 447 1.25 9.26 39.12
C ASP A 447 0.76 7.80 39.14
N ALA A 448 -0.13 7.42 38.21
CA ALA A 448 -0.62 6.04 38.05
C ALA A 448 -0.72 5.64 36.57
N SER A 449 -0.60 4.33 36.29
CA SER A 449 -0.85 3.76 34.96
C SER A 449 -2.34 3.76 34.62
N GLY A 450 -2.64 3.76 33.32
CA GLY A 450 -4.01 3.81 32.78
C GLY A 450 -4.26 5.05 31.92
N LYS A 451 -5.54 5.31 31.64
CA LYS A 451 -5.97 6.48 30.87
C LYS A 451 -5.80 7.76 31.70
N LEU A 452 -5.22 8.79 31.09
CA LEU A 452 -5.07 10.11 31.69
C LEU A 452 -5.49 11.18 30.68
N VAL A 453 -6.37 12.11 31.07
CA VAL A 453 -6.87 13.17 30.17
C VAL A 453 -6.47 14.52 30.73
N VAL A 454 -5.77 15.33 29.93
CA VAL A 454 -5.35 16.69 30.30
C VAL A 454 -6.14 17.72 29.51
N GLU A 455 -6.67 18.73 30.18
CA GLU A 455 -7.22 19.94 29.59
C GLU A 455 -6.23 21.10 29.78
N ALA A 456 -5.85 21.77 28.68
CA ALA A 456 -5.22 23.07 28.71
C ALA A 456 -6.28 24.16 28.51
N THR A 457 -6.20 25.21 29.32
CA THR A 457 -7.00 26.43 29.19
C THR A 457 -6.06 27.61 28.99
N TYR A 458 -6.22 28.36 27.90
CA TYR A 458 -5.50 29.60 27.66
C TYR A 458 -6.51 30.71 27.41
N ARG A 459 -6.55 31.71 28.31
CA ARG A 459 -7.65 32.69 28.39
C ARG A 459 -9.00 31.97 28.57
N ASP A 460 -9.91 32.09 27.60
CA ASP A 460 -11.21 31.42 27.58
C ASP A 460 -11.23 30.17 26.67
N LYS A 461 -10.13 29.86 25.98
CA LYS A 461 -10.04 28.74 25.03
C LYS A 461 -9.53 27.48 25.70
N LYS A 462 -10.05 26.34 25.28
CA LYS A 462 -9.74 25.03 25.86
C LYS A 462 -9.36 24.03 24.79
N SER A 463 -8.42 23.15 25.13
CA SER A 463 -8.06 21.98 24.33
C SER A 463 -7.75 20.81 25.26
N GLN A 464 -7.98 19.59 24.80
CA GLN A 464 -7.80 18.38 25.59
C GLN A 464 -6.94 17.39 24.82
N MET A 465 -6.15 16.61 25.55
CA MET A 465 -5.32 15.53 25.02
C MET A 465 -5.41 14.32 25.95
N ASP A 466 -5.59 13.16 25.35
CA ASP A 466 -5.65 11.87 26.03
C ASP A 466 -4.25 11.23 26.02
N PHE A 467 -3.88 10.62 27.14
CA PHE A 467 -2.62 9.91 27.33
C PHE A 467 -2.88 8.48 27.83
N ARG A 468 -2.07 7.53 27.38
CA ARG A 468 -1.96 6.18 27.94
C ARG A 468 -0.70 6.10 28.81
N VAL A 469 -0.89 6.01 30.11
CA VAL A 469 0.22 5.88 31.07
C VAL A 469 0.54 4.41 31.27
N ILE A 470 1.78 4.00 30.96
CA ILE A 470 2.28 2.63 31.08
C ILE A 470 3.13 2.45 32.34
N ASP A 471 3.30 1.21 32.80
CA ASP A 471 3.93 0.92 34.10
C ASP A 471 5.46 1.15 34.07
N GLU A 472 6.16 0.88 35.18
CA GLU A 472 7.60 1.08 35.30
C GLU A 472 8.39 0.32 34.22
N LEU A 473 9.53 0.91 33.84
CA LEU A 473 10.43 0.38 32.83
C LEU A 473 10.94 -1.02 33.19
N ALA A 474 10.84 -1.98 32.27
CA ALA A 474 11.35 -3.35 32.40
C ALA A 474 12.49 -3.67 31.41
N ALA A 475 12.49 -3.03 30.24
CA ALA A 475 13.55 -3.15 29.24
C ALA A 475 13.64 -1.88 28.39
N ILE A 476 14.73 -1.72 27.65
CA ILE A 476 14.85 -0.70 26.60
C ILE A 476 15.23 -1.36 25.28
N GLN A 477 14.90 -0.72 24.16
CA GLN A 477 15.24 -1.18 22.82
C GLN A 477 15.69 -0.01 21.94
N ILE A 478 16.71 -0.24 21.11
CA ILE A 478 17.19 0.73 20.12
C ILE A 478 16.61 0.36 18.76
N HIS A 479 16.13 1.37 18.04
CA HIS A 479 15.65 1.29 16.68
C HIS A 479 16.54 2.10 15.75
N THR A 480 16.97 1.49 14.65
CA THR A 480 17.70 2.15 13.58
C THR A 480 17.08 1.80 12.23
N PRO A 481 16.96 2.77 11.29
CA PRO A 481 16.49 2.48 9.93
C PRO A 481 17.51 1.70 9.10
N SER A 482 18.79 1.71 9.49
CA SER A 482 19.84 0.93 8.83
C SER A 482 20.92 0.51 9.81
N TYR A 483 21.43 -0.71 9.63
CA TYR A 483 22.61 -1.21 10.33
C TYR A 483 23.92 -0.97 9.55
N TYR A 484 23.79 -0.46 8.32
CA TYR A 484 24.90 -0.19 7.39
C TYR A 484 24.88 1.27 6.97
N MET A 485 26.04 1.92 7.04
CA MET A 485 26.21 3.32 6.72
C MET A 485 27.37 3.51 5.76
N ASN A 486 27.31 4.55 4.94
CA ASN A 486 28.49 5.02 4.23
C ASN A 486 29.42 5.81 5.19
N ARG A 487 30.60 6.19 4.70
CA ARG A 487 31.51 7.09 5.45
C ARG A 487 30.92 8.50 5.54
N ASN A 488 31.08 9.16 6.68
CA ASN A 488 30.52 10.49 6.96
C ASN A 488 29.00 10.59 6.83
N ASP A 489 28.33 9.45 6.88
CA ASP A 489 26.88 9.31 6.75
C ASP A 489 26.21 9.53 8.10
N GLU A 490 24.90 9.78 8.08
CA GLU A 490 24.12 10.10 9.27
C GLU A 490 22.90 9.20 9.38
N VAL A 491 22.68 8.63 10.56
CA VAL A 491 21.52 7.78 10.85
C VAL A 491 20.79 8.29 12.08
N LYS A 492 19.46 8.43 11.97
CA LYS A 492 18.63 8.80 13.11
C LYS A 492 18.27 7.56 13.93
N LEU A 493 18.67 7.55 15.19
CA LEU A 493 18.37 6.51 16.15
C LEU A 493 17.14 6.88 16.98
N ARG A 494 16.37 5.87 17.36
CA ARG A 494 15.28 5.98 18.34
C ARG A 494 15.51 4.97 19.44
N VAL A 495 15.08 5.31 20.65
CA VAL A 495 15.13 4.43 21.81
C VAL A 495 13.78 4.45 22.49
N GLU A 496 13.29 3.28 22.84
CA GLU A 496 12.03 3.11 23.53
C GLU A 496 12.25 2.31 24.81
N GLY A 497 11.40 2.59 25.79
CA GLY A 497 11.24 1.77 26.96
C GLY A 497 10.12 0.77 26.74
N ILE A 498 10.20 -0.35 27.44
CA ILE A 498 9.20 -1.40 27.46
C ILE A 498 8.85 -1.72 28.91
N ASP A 499 7.57 -1.77 29.25
CA ASP A 499 7.09 -2.19 30.57
C ASP A 499 6.98 -3.73 30.70
N PRO A 500 6.66 -4.31 31.89
CA PRO A 500 6.57 -5.75 32.08
C PRO A 500 5.52 -6.46 31.24
N ASP A 501 4.53 -5.73 30.72
CA ASP A 501 3.46 -6.25 29.87
C ASP A 501 3.70 -5.91 28.39
N GLY A 502 4.87 -5.41 28.03
CA GLY A 502 5.26 -5.19 26.64
C GLY A 502 4.66 -3.93 26.01
N TYR A 503 4.09 -3.02 26.80
CA TYR A 503 3.73 -1.69 26.31
C TYR A 503 5.00 -0.85 26.11
N ARG A 504 5.00 -0.03 25.06
CA ARG A 504 6.19 0.70 24.61
C ARG A 504 5.92 2.20 24.62
N ALA A 505 6.91 2.97 25.03
CA ALA A 505 6.89 4.42 24.86
C ALA A 505 8.29 4.94 24.49
N PRO A 506 8.38 5.97 23.63
CA PRO A 506 9.66 6.60 23.33
C PRO A 506 10.33 7.13 24.61
N LEU A 507 11.66 7.05 24.65
CA LEU A 507 12.47 7.71 25.66
C LEU A 507 13.16 8.92 25.05
N SER A 508 13.28 10.01 25.83
CA SER A 508 14.05 11.18 25.40
C SER A 508 15.50 10.77 25.20
N PHE A 509 16.02 11.02 24.01
CA PHE A 509 17.37 10.61 23.61
C PHE A 509 18.43 11.21 24.54
N GLU A 510 18.20 12.43 25.01
CA GLU A 510 19.06 13.18 25.92
C GLU A 510 19.12 12.59 27.34
N GLN A 511 18.13 11.78 27.73
CA GLN A 511 18.12 11.10 29.02
C GLN A 511 18.83 9.74 28.98
N VAL A 512 19.13 9.22 27.79
CA VAL A 512 19.77 7.92 27.58
C VAL A 512 21.28 8.11 27.44
N SER A 513 22.05 7.28 28.16
CA SER A 513 23.51 7.25 28.02
C SER A 513 23.88 6.41 26.80
N TRP A 514 24.72 6.96 25.91
CA TRP A 514 25.14 6.31 24.68
C TRP A 514 26.64 6.04 24.64
N GLU A 515 27.03 4.90 24.09
CA GLU A 515 28.42 4.48 23.89
C GLU A 515 28.60 3.87 22.50
N ASP A 516 29.70 4.22 21.82
CA ASP A 516 30.17 3.58 20.59
C ASP A 516 31.44 2.78 20.91
N SER A 517 31.33 1.45 20.91
CA SER A 517 32.37 0.55 21.42
C SER A 517 33.71 0.69 20.69
N ASN A 518 33.70 1.05 19.40
CA ASN A 518 34.91 1.17 18.57
C ASN A 518 35.19 2.60 18.08
N GLN A 519 34.46 3.61 18.57
CA GLN A 519 34.63 5.02 18.17
C GLN A 519 34.63 5.18 16.64
N LEU A 520 33.67 4.54 15.99
CA LEU A 520 33.46 4.59 14.55
C LEU A 520 32.53 5.73 14.13
N GLY A 521 32.08 6.55 15.08
CA GLY A 521 31.27 7.73 14.84
C GLY A 521 31.09 8.58 16.09
N SER A 522 30.09 9.46 16.05
CA SER A 522 29.73 10.34 17.15
C SER A 522 28.23 10.60 17.19
N PHE A 523 27.69 10.80 18.39
CA PHE A 523 26.28 11.14 18.59
C PHE A 523 26.08 12.67 18.63
N GLU A 524 25.11 13.18 17.88
CA GLU A 524 24.60 14.55 17.95
C GLU A 524 23.08 14.50 18.09
N ARG A 525 22.58 14.69 19.33
CA ARG A 525 21.18 14.38 19.69
C ARG A 525 20.84 12.96 19.19
N SER A 526 19.67 12.76 18.59
CA SER A 526 19.24 11.47 18.04
C SER A 526 19.98 11.02 16.76
N VAL A 527 21.00 11.73 16.29
CA VAL A 527 21.72 11.40 15.05
C VAL A 527 23.07 10.81 15.39
N TYR A 528 23.37 9.63 14.86
CA TYR A 528 24.70 9.05 14.89
C TYR A 528 25.38 9.30 13.54
N LYS A 529 26.54 9.95 13.56
CA LYS A 529 27.34 10.28 12.38
C LYS A 529 28.54 9.35 12.30
N SER A 530 28.69 8.63 11.18
CA SER A 530 29.82 7.73 10.98
C SER A 530 31.12 8.50 10.67
N ALA A 531 32.26 7.90 11.02
CA ALA A 531 33.57 8.42 10.69
C ALA A 531 33.95 8.17 9.22
N ASP A 532 34.96 8.87 8.73
CA ASP A 532 35.55 8.65 7.40
C ASP A 532 36.49 7.43 7.35
N ARG A 533 36.02 6.27 7.82
CA ARG A 533 36.79 5.01 7.73
C ARG A 533 35.86 3.80 7.77
N ASN A 534 36.27 2.73 7.09
CA ASN A 534 35.54 1.47 7.13
C ASN A 534 35.74 0.76 8.48
N GLY A 535 34.71 0.08 8.96
CA GLY A 535 34.78 -0.72 10.18
C GLY A 535 33.42 -1.19 10.67
N VAL A 536 33.42 -1.88 11.80
CA VAL A 536 32.19 -2.27 12.50
C VAL A 536 32.26 -1.84 13.97
N THR A 537 31.12 -1.55 14.56
CA THR A 537 30.99 -1.16 15.96
C THR A 537 29.69 -1.68 16.58
N VAL A 538 29.54 -1.50 17.89
CA VAL A 538 28.31 -1.74 18.64
C VAL A 538 27.94 -0.45 19.37
N LEU A 539 26.76 0.07 19.08
CA LEU A 539 26.18 1.21 19.77
C LEU A 539 25.36 0.71 20.95
N LYS A 540 25.67 1.20 22.15
CA LYS A 540 25.00 0.80 23.40
C LYS A 540 24.24 1.97 23.98
N ALA A 541 23.01 1.72 24.40
CA ALA A 541 22.15 2.63 25.15
C ALA A 541 22.00 2.12 26.58
N SER A 542 21.92 3.02 27.55
CA SER A 542 21.63 2.69 28.96
C SER A 542 20.71 3.73 29.59
N TYR A 543 19.67 3.25 30.28
CA TYR A 543 18.67 4.09 30.95
C TYR A 543 18.06 3.37 32.16
N ASN A 544 18.06 4.02 33.33
CA ASN A 544 17.52 3.50 34.59
C ASN A 544 17.94 2.05 34.94
N GLY A 545 19.19 1.67 34.65
CA GLY A 545 19.72 0.33 34.94
C GLY A 545 19.44 -0.73 33.87
N HIS A 546 18.74 -0.38 32.79
CA HIS A 546 18.53 -1.23 31.62
C HIS A 546 19.46 -0.82 30.47
N SER A 547 19.87 -1.80 29.65
CA SER A 547 20.76 -1.59 28.51
C SER A 547 20.21 -2.26 27.25
N ALA A 548 20.54 -1.68 26.09
CA ALA A 548 20.32 -2.27 24.78
C ALA A 548 21.49 -1.92 23.87
N ALA A 549 21.71 -2.72 22.83
CA ALA A 549 22.79 -2.53 21.89
C ALA A 549 22.35 -2.90 20.47
N ILE A 550 22.91 -2.22 19.48
CA ILE A 550 22.79 -2.56 18.06
C ILE A 550 24.16 -2.62 17.41
N PRO A 551 24.41 -3.59 16.52
CA PRO A 551 25.64 -3.62 15.73
C PRO A 551 25.53 -2.63 14.56
N MET A 552 26.62 -1.96 14.21
CA MET A 552 26.67 -1.03 13.07
C MET A 552 27.90 -1.31 12.22
N ALA A 553 27.75 -1.18 10.91
CA ALA A 553 28.85 -1.25 9.94
C ALA A 553 28.96 0.07 9.17
N VAL A 554 30.19 0.54 8.97
CA VAL A 554 30.50 1.73 8.18
C VAL A 554 31.38 1.32 7.00
N GLY A 555 30.93 1.66 5.79
CA GLY A 555 31.57 1.31 4.53
C GLY A 555 31.35 -0.15 4.11
N SER A 556 32.07 -0.54 3.06
CA SER A 556 31.97 -1.85 2.41
C SER A 556 33.31 -2.59 2.40
N GLN A 557 33.25 -3.85 2.03
CA GLN A 557 34.40 -4.62 1.58
C GLN A 557 34.34 -4.75 0.05
N ASP A 558 35.33 -4.16 -0.63
CA ASP A 558 35.42 -4.17 -2.08
C ASP A 558 36.36 -5.30 -2.53
N THR A 559 35.88 -6.19 -3.39
CA THR A 559 36.65 -7.29 -3.95
C THR A 559 36.84 -7.06 -5.45
N LYS A 560 38.09 -6.86 -5.88
CA LYS A 560 38.44 -6.77 -7.30
C LYS A 560 38.18 -8.10 -7.99
N LEU A 561 37.44 -8.07 -9.09
CA LEU A 561 37.12 -9.25 -9.88
C LEU A 561 38.16 -9.49 -10.98
N PRO A 562 38.25 -10.72 -11.53
CA PRO A 562 39.19 -11.04 -12.60
C PRO A 562 39.03 -10.13 -13.82
N ALA A 563 40.12 -9.83 -14.50
CA ALA A 563 40.09 -8.91 -15.65
C ALA A 563 39.30 -9.52 -16.82
N PHE A 564 38.54 -8.71 -17.56
CA PHE A 564 37.71 -9.18 -18.68
C PHE A 564 38.48 -9.93 -19.78
N ARG A 565 39.79 -9.68 -19.93
CA ARG A 565 40.68 -10.39 -20.87
C ARG A 565 40.86 -11.89 -20.58
N GLU A 566 40.50 -12.33 -19.37
CA GLU A 566 40.53 -13.74 -18.99
C GLU A 566 39.31 -14.52 -19.52
N TYR A 567 38.38 -13.81 -20.17
CA TYR A 567 37.15 -14.33 -20.75
C TYR A 567 37.15 -14.19 -22.27
N THR A 568 36.18 -14.81 -22.94
CA THR A 568 36.00 -14.73 -24.40
C THR A 568 34.80 -13.83 -24.69
N PRO A 569 34.98 -12.49 -24.69
CA PRO A 569 33.84 -11.61 -24.80
C PRO A 569 33.24 -11.63 -26.20
N GLY A 570 31.91 -11.60 -26.29
CA GLY A 570 31.17 -11.61 -27.54
C GLY A 570 30.03 -10.59 -27.55
N PHE A 571 29.64 -10.15 -28.74
CA PHE A 571 28.54 -9.22 -28.95
C PHE A 571 27.21 -9.97 -29.17
N LEU A 572 26.13 -9.45 -28.58
CA LEU A 572 24.77 -9.86 -28.89
C LEU A 572 23.85 -8.63 -28.92
N GLY A 573 23.11 -8.44 -30.00
CA GLY A 573 22.11 -7.36 -30.12
C GLY A 573 20.69 -7.83 -29.80
N TYR A 574 19.86 -6.94 -29.26
CA TYR A 574 18.41 -7.14 -29.14
C TYR A 574 17.65 -5.86 -29.54
N PRO A 575 16.62 -5.94 -30.40
CA PRO A 575 16.32 -7.09 -31.24
C PRO A 575 17.47 -7.35 -32.23
N GLU A 576 17.39 -8.38 -33.08
CA GLU A 576 18.50 -8.80 -33.96
C GLU A 576 19.04 -7.69 -34.89
N GLN A 577 18.28 -6.62 -35.09
CA GLN A 577 18.65 -5.42 -35.85
C GLN A 577 19.70 -4.54 -35.14
N VAL A 578 19.93 -4.72 -33.84
CA VAL A 578 20.98 -4.01 -33.11
C VAL A 578 22.33 -4.60 -33.49
N THR A 579 23.21 -3.76 -34.02
CA THR A 579 24.56 -4.17 -34.47
C THR A 579 25.63 -3.59 -33.55
N GLY A 580 26.82 -4.17 -33.61
CA GLY A 580 27.93 -3.78 -32.75
C GLY A 580 29.04 -4.81 -32.72
N ASN A 581 30.04 -4.54 -31.90
CA ASN A 581 31.21 -5.37 -31.74
C ASN A 581 31.75 -5.28 -30.31
N VAL A 582 32.33 -6.37 -29.83
CA VAL A 582 33.05 -6.39 -28.55
C VAL A 582 34.48 -6.80 -28.79
N SER A 583 35.43 -6.03 -28.25
CA SER A 583 36.87 -6.29 -28.39
C SER A 583 37.66 -5.91 -27.13
N ILE A 584 38.92 -6.31 -27.05
CA ILE A 584 39.83 -5.87 -25.98
C ILE A 584 40.64 -4.68 -26.49
N ALA A 585 40.56 -3.54 -25.80
CA ALA A 585 41.32 -2.34 -26.13
C ALA A 585 42.63 -2.26 -25.33
N GLY A 586 43.66 -1.62 -25.90
CA GLY A 586 44.97 -1.38 -25.28
C GLY A 586 45.05 -0.13 -24.39
N LYS A 587 43.91 0.38 -23.92
CA LYS A 587 43.76 1.49 -22.98
C LYS A 587 42.84 1.03 -21.84
N GLY A 588 43.08 1.43 -20.60
CA GLY A 588 42.27 1.03 -19.45
C GLY A 588 42.44 2.00 -18.27
N LYS A 589 41.59 1.87 -17.25
CA LYS A 589 41.55 2.76 -16.08
C LYS A 589 42.42 2.25 -14.95
N THR A 590 42.27 0.97 -14.61
CA THR A 590 43.05 0.34 -13.53
C THR A 590 44.34 -0.26 -14.10
N ASN A 591 44.29 -0.67 -15.37
CA ASN A 591 45.35 -1.38 -16.09
C ASN A 591 45.51 -0.81 -17.51
N ASN A 592 46.45 -1.31 -18.32
CA ASN A 592 46.58 -0.88 -19.73
C ASN A 592 45.65 -1.62 -20.72
N HIS A 593 44.52 -2.19 -20.24
CA HIS A 593 43.56 -2.91 -21.07
C HIS A 593 42.13 -2.72 -20.54
N SER A 594 41.13 -2.73 -21.42
CA SER A 594 39.70 -2.70 -21.08
C SER A 594 38.91 -3.50 -22.11
N ILE A 595 37.65 -3.81 -21.82
CA ILE A 595 36.71 -4.33 -22.83
C ILE A 595 36.02 -3.15 -23.52
N GLN A 596 36.03 -3.12 -24.84
CA GLN A 596 35.38 -2.11 -25.67
C GLN A 596 34.09 -2.70 -26.24
N LEU A 597 32.99 -1.95 -26.11
CA LEU A 597 31.71 -2.22 -26.75
C LEU A 597 31.43 -1.08 -27.73
N ASP A 598 31.43 -1.41 -29.02
CA ASP A 598 30.87 -0.56 -30.07
C ASP A 598 29.42 -1.01 -30.29
N TYR A 599 28.47 -0.08 -30.31
CA TYR A 599 27.05 -0.40 -30.45
C TYR A 599 26.33 0.56 -31.40
N ASP A 600 25.27 0.07 -32.03
CA ASP A 600 24.30 0.87 -32.77
C ASP A 600 22.88 0.42 -32.38
N LEU A 601 22.21 1.27 -31.60
CA LEU A 601 20.85 1.02 -31.11
C LEU A 601 19.75 1.54 -32.06
N THR A 602 20.10 2.20 -33.16
CA THR A 602 19.13 2.89 -34.04
C THR A 602 18.28 1.96 -34.89
N GLY A 603 18.62 0.66 -34.95
CA GLY A 603 18.01 -0.33 -35.83
C GLY A 603 16.57 -0.74 -35.50
N SER A 604 15.95 -0.23 -34.43
CA SER A 604 14.56 -0.56 -34.06
C SER A 604 13.87 0.58 -33.30
N VAL A 605 12.54 0.63 -33.37
CA VAL A 605 11.69 1.52 -32.54
C VAL A 605 11.32 0.89 -31.19
N GLU A 606 11.45 -0.42 -31.04
CA GLU A 606 11.28 -1.14 -29.76
C GLU A 606 12.54 -1.06 -28.89
N THR A 607 12.47 -1.35 -27.60
CA THR A 607 13.64 -1.32 -26.70
C THR A 607 14.85 -2.06 -27.28
N THR A 608 15.97 -1.35 -27.38
CA THR A 608 17.20 -1.83 -28.03
C THR A 608 18.31 -1.99 -27.01
N ALA A 609 19.03 -3.11 -27.04
CA ALA A 609 20.12 -3.41 -26.13
C ALA A 609 21.33 -4.05 -26.84
N ALA A 610 22.53 -3.61 -26.46
CA ALA A 610 23.81 -4.12 -26.93
C ALA A 610 24.53 -4.84 -25.79
N TYR A 611 24.58 -6.17 -25.84
CA TYR A 611 25.10 -7.02 -24.76
C TYR A 611 26.55 -7.43 -25.01
N ILE A 612 27.34 -7.34 -23.94
CA ILE A 612 28.58 -8.08 -23.76
C ILE A 612 28.23 -9.42 -23.13
N THR A 613 28.63 -10.50 -23.80
CA THR A 613 28.64 -11.88 -23.28
C THR A 613 30.06 -12.26 -22.90
N PHE A 614 30.26 -13.10 -21.88
CA PHE A 614 31.60 -13.48 -21.41
C PHE A 614 32.07 -14.87 -21.89
N GLY A 615 31.19 -15.65 -22.54
CA GLY A 615 31.45 -17.00 -23.03
C GLY A 615 31.57 -18.09 -21.95
N ASN A 616 32.14 -17.77 -20.79
CA ASN A 616 32.26 -18.61 -19.60
C ASN A 616 31.63 -17.92 -18.37
N ASP A 617 31.48 -18.67 -17.28
CA ASP A 617 30.94 -18.15 -16.02
C ASP A 617 31.88 -17.11 -15.38
N TYR A 618 31.36 -15.90 -15.13
CA TYR A 618 32.04 -14.81 -14.42
C TYR A 618 31.56 -14.78 -12.96
N PRO A 619 32.20 -15.52 -12.02
CA PRO A 619 31.66 -15.72 -10.68
C PRO A 619 31.72 -14.44 -9.84
N LEU A 620 30.68 -14.21 -9.04
CA LEU A 620 30.66 -13.18 -8.02
C LEU A 620 30.95 -13.80 -6.63
N PRO A 621 31.79 -13.18 -5.78
CA PRO A 621 32.03 -13.63 -4.42
C PRO A 621 30.73 -13.79 -3.62
N ALA A 622 30.72 -14.74 -2.68
CA ALA A 622 29.60 -14.89 -1.75
C ALA A 622 29.41 -13.60 -0.92
N GLY A 623 28.15 -13.19 -0.74
CA GLY A 623 27.81 -11.95 -0.01
C GLY A 623 27.87 -10.66 -0.82
N THR A 624 28.14 -10.74 -2.14
CA THR A 624 28.07 -9.58 -3.04
C THR A 624 26.68 -8.95 -2.99
N SER A 625 26.60 -7.68 -2.59
CA SER A 625 25.37 -6.89 -2.57
C SER A 625 25.32 -5.85 -3.68
N GLU A 626 26.47 -5.41 -4.20
CA GLU A 626 26.55 -4.51 -5.36
C GLU A 626 27.68 -4.92 -6.28
N ILE A 627 27.59 -4.48 -7.53
CA ILE A 627 28.67 -4.60 -8.50
C ILE A 627 29.01 -3.22 -9.05
N GLY A 628 30.31 -2.97 -9.23
CA GLY A 628 30.82 -1.72 -9.74
C GLY A 628 31.80 -1.93 -10.89
N VAL A 629 31.93 -0.94 -11.77
CA VAL A 629 32.84 -0.98 -12.91
C VAL A 629 33.21 0.44 -13.34
N TRP A 630 34.44 0.62 -13.79
CA TRP A 630 34.84 1.86 -14.47
C TRP A 630 34.36 1.84 -15.91
N VAL A 631 33.73 2.92 -16.35
CA VAL A 631 33.24 3.10 -17.71
C VAL A 631 33.83 4.36 -18.34
N HIS A 632 34.49 4.19 -19.47
CA HIS A 632 34.89 5.27 -20.34
C HIS A 632 33.82 5.54 -21.38
N ALA A 633 33.28 6.74 -21.41
CA ALA A 633 32.42 7.22 -22.48
C ALA A 633 33.20 8.17 -23.39
N GLU A 634 33.18 7.94 -24.70
CA GLU A 634 33.74 8.91 -25.66
C GLU A 634 32.81 10.14 -25.77
N GLU A 635 31.51 9.92 -25.68
CA GLU A 635 30.45 10.93 -25.79
C GLU A 635 29.29 10.66 -24.81
N THR A 636 28.54 11.70 -24.48
CA THR A 636 27.35 11.59 -23.63
C THR A 636 26.17 11.02 -24.42
N ALA A 637 25.37 10.16 -23.80
CA ALA A 637 24.17 9.58 -24.41
C ALA A 637 23.07 9.35 -23.36
N PRO A 638 21.78 9.39 -23.74
CA PRO A 638 20.67 9.14 -22.79
C PRO A 638 20.55 7.67 -22.33
N HIS A 639 21.40 6.78 -22.84
CA HIS A 639 21.32 5.34 -22.64
C HIS A 639 21.63 4.89 -21.23
N TRP A 640 21.15 3.71 -20.88
CA TRP A 640 21.35 3.12 -19.57
C TRP A 640 22.41 2.04 -19.64
N ILE A 641 23.29 2.01 -18.64
CA ILE A 641 24.26 0.95 -18.43
C ILE A 641 23.71 -0.02 -17.39
N ARG A 642 23.65 -1.29 -17.77
CA ARG A 642 23.07 -2.35 -16.96
C ARG A 642 23.94 -3.58 -16.94
N ALA A 643 23.73 -4.39 -15.92
CA ALA A 643 24.26 -5.73 -15.80
C ALA A 643 23.13 -6.74 -15.63
N GLN A 644 23.41 -7.99 -15.97
CA GLN A 644 22.53 -9.12 -15.68
C GLN A 644 23.29 -10.10 -14.79
N VAL A 645 22.74 -10.40 -13.61
CA VAL A 645 23.29 -11.36 -12.66
C VAL A 645 22.42 -12.62 -12.68
N GLN A 646 23.04 -13.79 -12.83
CA GLN A 646 22.35 -15.07 -12.74
C GLN A 646 22.55 -15.66 -11.34
N ASP A 647 21.46 -16.14 -10.73
CA ASP A 647 21.48 -16.80 -9.43
C ASP A 647 21.63 -18.33 -9.55
N GLY A 648 21.80 -19.00 -8.41
CA GLY A 648 21.97 -20.46 -8.30
C GLY A 648 20.72 -21.28 -8.62
N SER A 649 19.57 -20.64 -8.92
CA SER A 649 18.41 -21.29 -9.52
C SER A 649 18.40 -21.21 -11.06
N GLY A 650 19.31 -20.42 -11.64
CA GLY A 650 19.36 -20.13 -13.08
C GLY A 650 18.55 -18.91 -13.49
N ALA A 651 17.92 -18.21 -12.55
CA ALA A 651 17.14 -17.00 -12.85
C ALA A 651 18.07 -15.80 -13.10
N ASN A 652 17.72 -14.99 -14.09
CA ASN A 652 18.46 -13.79 -14.47
C ASN A 652 17.81 -12.54 -13.87
N HIS A 653 18.65 -11.70 -13.28
CA HIS A 653 18.24 -10.49 -12.57
C HIS A 653 18.95 -9.28 -13.15
N THR A 654 18.18 -8.24 -13.49
CA THR A 654 18.73 -6.99 -14.02
C THR A 654 19.23 -6.11 -12.87
N VAL A 655 20.42 -5.54 -13.06
CA VAL A 655 21.04 -4.57 -12.15
C VAL A 655 21.29 -3.28 -12.94
N ASP A 656 20.67 -2.19 -12.52
CA ASP A 656 20.87 -0.86 -13.12
C ASP A 656 22.14 -0.24 -12.53
N LEU A 657 23.17 0.00 -13.35
CA LEU A 657 24.43 0.60 -12.91
C LEU A 657 24.40 2.12 -13.09
N LYS A 658 23.77 2.61 -14.16
CA LYS A 658 23.59 4.03 -14.44
C LYS A 658 22.44 4.22 -15.43
N GLN A 659 21.57 5.19 -15.17
CA GLN A 659 20.59 5.68 -16.13
C GLN A 659 21.06 7.02 -16.69
N GLY A 660 21.35 7.06 -17.99
CA GLY A 660 21.97 8.21 -18.66
C GLY A 660 23.49 8.21 -18.55
N ILE A 661 24.17 8.40 -19.68
CA ILE A 661 25.61 8.59 -19.81
C ILE A 661 25.87 10.10 -19.95
N ASP A 662 26.02 10.77 -18.83
CA ASP A 662 26.13 12.23 -18.72
C ASP A 662 27.59 12.73 -18.55
N TRP A 663 28.58 11.87 -18.78
CA TRP A 663 29.99 12.19 -18.72
C TRP A 663 30.75 11.83 -20.01
N SER A 664 31.96 12.36 -20.13
CA SER A 664 32.98 11.92 -21.09
C SER A 664 34.27 11.61 -20.32
N GLY A 665 35.00 10.59 -20.74
CA GLY A 665 36.11 10.02 -19.99
C GLY A 665 35.68 8.91 -19.04
N TRP A 666 36.51 8.61 -18.02
CA TRP A 666 36.27 7.52 -17.06
C TRP A 666 35.41 7.95 -15.86
N GLU A 667 34.30 7.26 -15.64
CA GLU A 667 33.47 7.35 -14.43
C GLU A 667 33.31 5.97 -13.80
N TYR A 668 33.17 5.90 -12.48
CA TYR A 668 32.84 4.65 -11.79
C TYR A 668 31.33 4.58 -11.62
N VAL A 669 30.72 3.50 -12.11
CA VAL A 669 29.29 3.25 -11.98
C VAL A 669 29.07 1.97 -11.20
N SER A 670 28.01 1.90 -10.40
CA SER A 670 27.68 0.73 -9.60
C SER A 670 26.17 0.55 -9.48
N GLY A 671 25.75 -0.68 -9.17
CA GLY A 671 24.35 -1.00 -8.95
C GLY A 671 24.16 -2.13 -7.95
N SER A 672 23.14 -1.98 -7.10
CA SER A 672 22.80 -2.95 -6.07
C SER A 672 22.07 -4.16 -6.65
N LEU A 673 22.44 -5.36 -6.18
CA LEU A 673 21.78 -6.60 -6.54
C LEU A 673 20.43 -6.72 -5.81
N PRO A 674 19.43 -7.40 -6.40
CA PRO A 674 18.21 -7.75 -5.68
C PRO A 674 18.48 -8.51 -4.38
N ARG A 675 17.61 -8.33 -3.39
CA ARG A 675 17.71 -9.05 -2.10
C ARG A 675 17.38 -10.54 -2.28
N ASN A 676 17.99 -11.39 -1.46
CA ASN A 676 17.71 -12.83 -1.35
C ASN A 676 18.01 -13.68 -2.60
N LEU A 677 19.00 -13.28 -3.42
CA LEU A 677 19.45 -14.13 -4.51
C LEU A 677 20.08 -15.42 -3.99
N LYS A 678 19.72 -16.55 -4.62
CA LYS A 678 20.27 -17.85 -4.26
C LYS A 678 21.72 -17.95 -4.75
N ALA A 679 22.67 -18.22 -3.88
CA ALA A 679 24.07 -18.50 -4.28
C ALA A 679 24.19 -19.86 -5.02
N PRO A 680 25.22 -20.08 -5.85
CA PRO A 680 26.26 -19.13 -6.25
C PRO A 680 25.76 -18.08 -7.26
N LEU A 681 26.35 -16.88 -7.23
CA LEU A 681 26.01 -15.78 -8.15
C LEU A 681 27.06 -15.64 -9.23
N LYS A 682 26.64 -15.24 -10.43
CA LYS A 682 27.56 -14.90 -11.53
C LYS A 682 27.06 -13.72 -12.35
N LEU A 683 28.00 -12.91 -12.83
CA LEU A 683 27.72 -11.88 -13.81
C LEU A 683 27.48 -12.54 -15.17
N HIS A 684 26.25 -12.47 -15.65
CA HIS A 684 25.84 -13.08 -16.91
C HIS A 684 26.08 -12.15 -18.10
N ARG A 685 25.77 -10.85 -17.97
CA ARG A 685 25.94 -9.85 -19.03
C ARG A 685 26.27 -8.48 -18.46
N LEU A 686 26.92 -7.65 -19.28
CA LEU A 686 27.05 -6.21 -19.12
C LEU A 686 26.58 -5.57 -20.43
N TYR A 687 25.75 -4.53 -20.38
CA TYR A 687 25.08 -4.04 -21.58
C TYR A 687 24.64 -2.59 -21.50
N VAL A 688 24.44 -2.00 -22.67
CA VAL A 688 23.82 -0.69 -22.86
C VAL A 688 22.43 -0.90 -23.41
N VAL A 689 21.43 -0.17 -22.91
CA VAL A 689 20.04 -0.26 -23.37
C VAL A 689 19.41 1.12 -23.53
N GLU A 690 18.52 1.24 -24.50
CA GLU A 690 17.66 2.40 -24.70
C GLU A 690 16.22 1.94 -24.96
N PRO A 691 15.30 2.12 -23.99
CA PRO A 691 13.91 1.77 -24.18
C PRO A 691 13.14 2.76 -25.07
N ASP A 692 13.57 4.02 -25.14
CA ASP A 692 12.83 5.06 -25.83
C ASP A 692 13.26 5.17 -27.31
N PRO A 693 12.34 5.06 -28.29
CA PRO A 693 12.67 5.18 -29.71
C PRO A 693 13.34 6.50 -30.09
N PHE A 694 13.07 7.60 -29.39
CA PHE A 694 13.56 8.93 -29.75
C PHE A 694 15.00 9.19 -29.30
N PHE A 695 15.51 8.39 -28.38
CA PHE A 695 16.80 8.61 -27.73
C PHE A 695 17.91 7.68 -28.22
N LYS A 696 17.64 6.83 -29.21
CA LYS A 696 18.57 5.81 -29.71
C LYS A 696 19.70 6.41 -30.53
N THR A 697 20.93 6.04 -30.18
CA THR A 697 22.15 6.46 -30.87
C THR A 697 23.11 5.28 -30.99
N SER A 698 24.23 5.49 -31.68
CA SER A 698 25.37 4.59 -31.70
C SER A 698 26.52 5.20 -30.90
N GLY A 699 27.46 4.38 -30.45
CA GLY A 699 28.59 4.87 -29.67
C GLY A 699 29.56 3.78 -29.25
N THR A 700 30.59 4.20 -28.50
CA THR A 700 31.64 3.33 -27.97
C THR A 700 31.80 3.54 -26.47
N LEU A 701 31.74 2.45 -25.71
CA LEU A 701 32.08 2.43 -24.29
C LEU A 701 33.24 1.49 -24.01
N LEU A 702 34.05 1.82 -23.00
CA LEU A 702 35.06 0.92 -22.47
C LEU A 702 34.81 0.61 -21.00
N PHE A 703 34.90 -0.67 -20.62
CA PHE A 703 34.69 -1.11 -19.25
C PHE A 703 35.99 -1.70 -18.67
N ASP A 704 36.35 -1.32 -17.46
CA ASP A 704 37.54 -1.81 -16.76
C ASP A 704 37.31 -1.86 -15.24
N GLY A 705 38.14 -2.62 -14.51
CA GLY A 705 38.13 -2.64 -13.06
C GLY A 705 36.80 -3.04 -12.43
N MET A 706 36.25 -4.18 -12.86
CA MET A 706 35.03 -4.75 -12.27
C MET A 706 35.27 -5.11 -10.79
N GLU A 707 34.33 -4.75 -9.93
CA GLU A 707 34.38 -4.97 -8.49
C GLU A 707 33.07 -5.57 -7.99
N ALA A 708 33.18 -6.47 -7.00
CA ALA A 708 32.06 -6.91 -6.19
C ALA A 708 32.16 -6.24 -4.83
N ILE A 709 31.06 -5.62 -4.41
CA ILE A 709 30.97 -4.87 -3.17
C ILE A 709 30.08 -5.69 -2.24
N ALA A 710 30.60 -5.99 -1.04
CA ALA A 710 29.86 -6.70 0.00
C ALA A 710 29.80 -5.84 1.27
N PRO A 711 28.69 -5.91 2.03
CA PRO A 711 28.62 -5.23 3.31
C PRO A 711 29.57 -5.90 4.32
N LEU A 712 30.11 -5.12 5.25
CA LEU A 712 30.91 -5.66 6.35
C LEU A 712 30.04 -6.54 7.25
N SER A 713 30.57 -7.67 7.71
CA SER A 713 29.80 -8.54 8.62
C SER A 713 29.56 -7.86 9.98
N LEU A 714 28.30 -7.68 10.35
CA LEU A 714 27.92 -7.09 11.64
C LEU A 714 28.38 -7.96 12.82
N PRO A 715 28.87 -7.35 13.91
CA PRO A 715 29.14 -8.05 15.16
C PRO A 715 27.89 -8.82 15.65
N THR A 716 28.09 -10.03 16.16
CA THR A 716 27.02 -10.81 16.80
C THR A 716 26.80 -10.31 18.22
N LEU A 717 25.57 -9.95 18.57
CA LEU A 717 25.18 -9.60 19.93
C LEU A 717 24.58 -10.82 20.64
N THR A 718 24.79 -10.92 21.95
CA THR A 718 24.03 -11.81 22.82
C THR A 718 22.57 -11.34 22.93
N ALA A 719 21.66 -12.25 23.31
CA ALA A 719 20.24 -11.94 23.49
C ALA A 719 19.99 -10.88 24.59
N GLU A 720 20.88 -10.82 25.59
CA GLU A 720 20.84 -9.80 26.64
C GLU A 720 21.30 -8.43 26.13
N GLU A 721 22.33 -8.40 25.29
CA GLU A 721 22.85 -7.17 24.69
C GLU A 721 21.87 -6.54 23.69
N THR A 722 21.11 -7.31 22.92
CA THR A 722 20.14 -6.75 21.96
C THR A 722 19.06 -5.89 22.63
N GLY A 723 18.85 -6.05 23.94
CA GLY A 723 17.80 -5.36 24.68
C GLY A 723 16.40 -5.83 24.28
N GLY A 724 15.39 -5.12 24.77
CA GLY A 724 13.98 -5.33 24.41
C GLY A 724 13.32 -6.59 24.97
N GLN A 725 14.04 -7.42 25.74
CA GLN A 725 13.49 -8.66 26.30
C GLN A 725 12.81 -8.44 27.64
N VAL A 726 11.54 -8.82 27.71
CA VAL A 726 10.75 -8.82 28.94
C VAL A 726 10.51 -10.26 29.37
N ARG A 727 10.78 -10.58 30.64
CA ARG A 727 10.56 -11.92 31.18
C ARG A 727 9.07 -12.16 31.44
N ASP A 728 8.44 -13.03 30.65
CA ASP A 728 7.06 -13.43 30.88
C ASP A 728 6.91 -14.31 32.13
N ARG A 729 6.16 -13.83 33.12
CA ARG A 729 5.85 -14.56 34.35
C ARG A 729 4.97 -15.80 34.11
N ARG A 730 4.27 -15.86 32.97
CA ARG A 730 3.41 -17.00 32.58
C ARG A 730 4.17 -18.11 31.86
N ASN A 731 5.41 -17.88 31.43
CA ASN A 731 6.27 -18.89 30.79
C ASN A 731 6.94 -19.81 31.83
N ARG A 732 6.14 -20.70 32.44
CA ARG A 732 6.59 -21.68 33.44
C ARG A 732 5.67 -22.90 33.47
N SER A 733 6.22 -24.03 33.90
CA SER A 733 5.41 -25.18 34.31
C SER A 733 4.78 -24.92 35.68
N ILE A 734 3.63 -25.53 35.92
CA ILE A 734 2.97 -25.54 37.23
C ILE A 734 2.73 -26.99 37.67
N GLU A 735 2.81 -27.25 38.98
CA GLU A 735 2.74 -28.60 39.54
C GLU A 735 1.31 -29.17 39.53
N LYS A 736 0.30 -28.32 39.80
CA LYS A 736 -1.12 -28.69 39.79
C LYS A 736 -1.85 -27.78 38.81
N ALA A 737 -2.47 -28.39 37.80
CA ALA A 737 -3.27 -27.68 36.80
C ALA A 737 -4.67 -28.28 36.79
N ASP A 738 -5.69 -27.43 36.73
CA ASP A 738 -7.09 -27.82 36.55
C ASP A 738 -7.29 -28.50 35.19
N LYS A 739 -6.61 -27.99 34.15
CA LYS A 739 -6.56 -28.58 32.81
C LYS A 739 -5.16 -28.46 32.21
N LYS A 740 -4.80 -29.44 31.38
CA LYS A 740 -3.58 -29.44 30.57
C LYS A 740 -3.94 -29.55 29.09
N TYR A 741 -3.23 -28.78 28.27
CA TYR A 741 -3.33 -28.83 26.82
C TYR A 741 -1.94 -28.97 26.20
N ALA A 742 -1.85 -29.59 25.04
CA ALA A 742 -0.64 -29.61 24.23
C ALA A 742 -0.92 -28.95 22.88
N ILE A 743 -0.05 -28.02 22.48
CA ILE A 743 0.01 -27.50 21.11
C ILE A 743 1.19 -28.15 20.41
N THR A 744 0.93 -28.81 19.28
CA THR A 744 1.96 -29.44 18.45
C THR A 744 2.58 -28.44 17.46
N SER A 745 3.73 -28.77 16.88
CA SER A 745 4.39 -27.95 15.86
C SER A 745 3.57 -27.75 14.57
N ASP A 746 2.62 -28.64 14.28
CA ASP A 746 1.66 -28.51 13.17
C ASP A 746 0.33 -27.85 13.61
N LEU A 747 0.34 -27.16 14.76
CA LEU A 747 -0.76 -26.36 15.30
C LEU A 747 -2.02 -27.18 15.60
N GLN A 748 -1.85 -28.45 15.98
CA GLN A 748 -2.92 -29.22 16.60
C GLN A 748 -3.04 -28.84 18.07
N VAL A 749 -4.25 -28.89 18.61
CA VAL A 749 -4.49 -28.76 20.05
C VAL A 749 -5.06 -30.06 20.58
N ILE A 750 -4.42 -30.59 21.61
CA ILE A 750 -4.81 -31.83 22.28
C ILE A 750 -5.21 -31.51 23.71
N ALA A 751 -6.40 -31.95 24.12
CA ALA A 751 -6.97 -31.78 25.44
C ALA A 751 -7.54 -33.12 25.91
N GLY A 752 -7.17 -33.60 27.10
CA GLY A 752 -7.66 -34.89 27.63
C GLY A 752 -7.39 -36.09 26.71
N GLY A 753 -6.29 -36.07 25.94
CA GLY A 753 -5.94 -37.11 24.96
C GLY A 753 -6.69 -37.02 23.63
N THR A 754 -7.57 -36.03 23.44
CA THR A 754 -8.37 -35.84 22.22
C THR A 754 -7.93 -34.59 21.46
N THR A 755 -7.83 -34.70 20.13
CA THR A 755 -7.56 -33.55 19.25
C THR A 755 -8.81 -32.68 19.14
N ILE A 756 -8.75 -31.45 19.66
CA ILE A 756 -9.86 -30.47 19.62
C ILE A 756 -9.69 -29.43 18.50
N ILE A 757 -8.46 -29.24 18.01
CA ILE A 757 -8.15 -28.50 16.78
C ILE A 757 -7.26 -29.39 15.92
N SER A 758 -7.70 -29.68 14.69
CA SER A 758 -6.96 -30.52 13.75
C SER A 758 -5.98 -29.71 12.90
N LYS A 759 -4.90 -30.36 12.47
CA LYS A 759 -3.91 -29.78 11.54
C LYS A 759 -4.52 -29.48 10.17
N ASP A 760 -5.51 -30.26 9.75
CA ASP A 760 -6.11 -30.19 8.40
C ASP A 760 -7.15 -29.05 8.25
N GLN A 761 -7.54 -28.40 9.36
CA GLN A 761 -8.42 -27.24 9.34
C GLN A 761 -7.63 -25.97 9.02
N SER A 762 -8.07 -25.18 8.04
CA SER A 762 -7.44 -23.89 7.72
C SER A 762 -7.66 -22.87 8.86
N PHE A 763 -8.91 -22.59 9.23
CA PHE A 763 -9.26 -21.85 10.43
C PHE A 763 -10.38 -22.56 11.20
N ALA A 764 -10.31 -22.53 12.53
CA ALA A 764 -11.22 -23.29 13.40
C ALA A 764 -11.25 -22.70 14.82
N SER A 765 -12.29 -23.04 15.58
CA SER A 765 -12.37 -22.69 17.00
C SER A 765 -12.76 -23.88 17.85
N ALA A 766 -12.20 -23.99 19.04
CA ALA A 766 -12.61 -24.93 20.09
C ALA A 766 -12.63 -24.21 21.43
N GLU A 767 -13.66 -24.45 22.24
CA GLU A 767 -13.78 -23.90 23.59
C GLU A 767 -13.71 -25.04 24.60
N GLU A 768 -12.87 -24.91 25.62
CA GLU A 768 -12.71 -25.90 26.68
C GLU A 768 -12.45 -25.19 28.01
N SER A 769 -13.32 -25.42 29.00
CA SER A 769 -13.29 -24.73 30.30
C SER A 769 -13.33 -23.20 30.14
N ASP A 770 -12.31 -22.46 30.62
CA ASP A 770 -12.22 -20.99 30.53
C ASP A 770 -11.22 -20.53 29.44
N THR A 771 -11.04 -21.34 28.40
CA THR A 771 -10.10 -21.12 27.31
C THR A 771 -10.75 -21.34 25.94
N ILE A 772 -10.55 -20.42 25.01
CA ILE A 772 -10.88 -20.59 23.60
C ILE A 772 -9.60 -20.71 22.77
N PHE A 773 -9.57 -21.69 21.87
CA PHE A 773 -8.55 -21.89 20.86
C PHE A 773 -9.07 -21.43 19.51
N LEU A 774 -8.32 -20.60 18.81
CA LEU A 774 -8.64 -20.05 17.49
C LEU A 774 -7.48 -20.33 16.56
N LYS A 775 -7.68 -21.22 15.59
CA LYS A 775 -6.71 -21.44 14.51
C LYS A 775 -7.00 -20.48 13.37
N LEU A 776 -5.96 -19.80 12.89
CA LEU A 776 -5.98 -18.90 11.75
C LEU A 776 -4.90 -19.35 10.74
N ASP A 777 -5.22 -19.18 9.46
CA ASP A 777 -4.33 -19.49 8.36
C ASP A 777 -3.68 -18.22 7.80
N GLY A 778 -2.41 -18.06 8.12
CA GLY A 778 -1.57 -16.93 7.71
C GLY A 778 -0.52 -17.28 6.67
N HIS A 779 -0.63 -18.42 5.96
CA HIS A 779 0.47 -18.91 5.11
C HIS A 779 0.88 -17.97 3.97
N GLN A 780 -0.01 -17.06 3.52
CA GLN A 780 0.34 -15.99 2.57
C GLN A 780 0.79 -14.68 3.24
N GLN A 781 1.34 -14.78 4.46
CA GLN A 781 1.80 -13.62 5.24
C GLN A 781 0.68 -12.60 5.47
N GLY A 782 -0.49 -13.08 5.87
CA GLY A 782 -1.67 -12.26 6.18
C GLY A 782 -2.96 -13.08 6.10
N ILE A 783 -3.86 -12.94 7.07
CA ILE A 783 -5.09 -13.76 7.12
C ILE A 783 -6.12 -13.35 6.07
N ARG A 784 -6.19 -12.06 5.70
CA ARG A 784 -7.00 -11.55 4.58
C ARG A 784 -6.50 -12.10 3.26
N GLN A 785 -5.19 -12.04 3.06
CA GLN A 785 -4.56 -12.45 1.80
C GLN A 785 -4.72 -13.95 1.57
N THR A 786 -4.61 -14.76 2.64
CA THR A 786 -4.91 -16.19 2.60
C THR A 786 -6.39 -16.47 2.34
N ASN A 787 -7.28 -15.88 3.16
CA ASN A 787 -8.73 -16.02 3.02
C ASN A 787 -9.46 -14.93 3.82
N TYR A 788 -10.04 -13.95 3.13
CA TYR A 788 -10.77 -12.85 3.77
C TYR A 788 -11.89 -13.29 4.73
N GLN A 789 -12.55 -14.43 4.50
CA GLN A 789 -13.64 -14.90 5.36
C GLN A 789 -13.19 -15.21 6.81
N GLN A 790 -11.88 -15.34 7.05
CA GLN A 790 -11.32 -15.43 8.38
C GLN A 790 -11.58 -14.18 9.23
N TRP A 791 -11.59 -12.99 8.63
CA TRP A 791 -11.76 -11.74 9.36
C TRP A 791 -13.18 -11.54 9.92
N PRO A 792 -14.27 -11.65 9.12
CA PRO A 792 -15.63 -11.60 9.67
C PRO A 792 -15.88 -12.69 10.72
N TRP A 793 -15.33 -13.90 10.49
CA TRP A 793 -15.42 -15.02 11.42
C TRP A 793 -14.70 -14.70 12.74
N LEU A 794 -13.46 -14.24 12.69
CA LEU A 794 -12.65 -13.88 13.85
C LEU A 794 -13.32 -12.76 14.64
N LYS A 795 -13.75 -11.69 13.96
CA LYS A 795 -14.45 -10.56 14.60
C LYS A 795 -15.68 -11.03 15.38
N ASN A 796 -16.49 -11.92 14.79
CA ASN A 796 -17.65 -12.51 15.48
C ASN A 796 -17.23 -13.32 16.71
N LYS A 797 -16.20 -14.16 16.59
CA LYS A 797 -15.67 -14.94 17.71
C LYS A 797 -15.16 -14.06 18.85
N LEU A 798 -14.37 -13.03 18.55
CA LEU A 798 -13.80 -12.14 19.55
C LEU A 798 -14.87 -11.25 20.21
N THR A 799 -15.89 -10.80 19.47
CA THR A 799 -16.97 -9.96 20.03
C THR A 799 -17.81 -10.71 21.07
N ASN A 800 -18.02 -12.01 20.87
CA ASN A 800 -18.89 -12.84 21.71
C ASN A 800 -18.12 -13.71 22.73
N VAL A 801 -16.80 -13.52 22.86
CA VAL A 801 -15.97 -14.40 23.68
C VAL A 801 -16.20 -14.18 25.18
N THR A 802 -16.69 -15.22 25.85
CA THR A 802 -16.87 -15.22 27.32
C THR A 802 -15.64 -15.74 28.06
N ALA A 803 -14.86 -16.63 27.43
CA ALA A 803 -13.63 -17.20 27.99
C ALA A 803 -12.63 -16.11 28.43
N LYS A 804 -11.97 -16.36 29.56
CA LYS A 804 -10.90 -15.52 30.12
C LYS A 804 -9.61 -15.63 29.31
N ASN A 805 -9.31 -16.81 28.78
CA ASN A 805 -8.07 -17.10 28.05
C ASN A 805 -8.36 -17.31 26.56
N ILE A 806 -7.62 -16.60 25.71
CA ILE A 806 -7.75 -16.65 24.25
C ILE A 806 -6.41 -17.09 23.69
N VAL A 807 -6.42 -18.21 22.99
CA VAL A 807 -5.25 -18.82 22.38
C VAL A 807 -5.43 -18.83 20.87
N ILE A 808 -4.60 -18.08 20.16
CA ILE A 808 -4.58 -18.02 18.71
C ILE A 808 -3.42 -18.87 18.19
N LEU A 809 -3.66 -19.64 17.14
CA LEU A 809 -2.68 -20.51 16.50
C LEU A 809 -2.49 -20.04 15.06
N MET A 810 -1.25 -19.82 14.64
CA MET A 810 -0.92 -19.30 13.31
C MET A 810 0.27 -20.02 12.70
N ASN A 811 0.29 -20.15 11.38
CA ASN A 811 1.42 -20.77 10.68
C ASN A 811 2.72 -19.99 10.87
N GLY A 812 2.67 -18.65 10.84
CA GLY A 812 3.82 -17.76 11.02
C GLY A 812 3.54 -16.65 12.02
N PRO A 813 4.55 -15.82 12.34
CA PRO A 813 4.39 -14.69 13.25
C PRO A 813 3.50 -13.61 12.62
N ILE A 814 3.03 -12.67 13.44
CA ILE A 814 2.37 -11.45 12.94
C ILE A 814 3.42 -10.42 12.51
N TRP A 815 4.54 -10.36 13.24
CA TRP A 815 5.56 -9.31 13.10
C TRP A 815 6.86 -9.82 12.49
N GLY A 816 7.64 -8.88 11.95
CA GLY A 816 8.99 -9.14 11.45
C GLY A 816 9.03 -9.71 10.04
N PRO A 817 10.22 -10.12 9.55
CA PRO A 817 10.44 -10.47 8.14
C PRO A 817 9.66 -11.71 7.65
N GLU A 818 9.35 -12.65 8.56
CA GLU A 818 8.49 -13.82 8.27
C GLU A 818 7.01 -13.54 8.61
N GLY A 819 6.68 -12.32 9.08
CA GLY A 819 5.35 -11.94 9.55
C GLY A 819 4.39 -11.51 8.44
N PHE A 820 3.38 -10.73 8.80
CA PHE A 820 2.40 -10.20 7.84
C PHE A 820 3.08 -9.23 6.86
N ARG A 821 2.72 -9.35 5.58
CA ARG A 821 3.20 -8.48 4.51
C ARG A 821 2.55 -7.10 4.54
N ASP A 822 1.30 -7.04 4.99
CA ASP A 822 0.56 -5.79 5.19
C ASP A 822 0.64 -5.40 6.67
N GLU A 823 1.49 -4.41 6.97
CA GLU A 823 1.76 -3.96 8.34
C GLU A 823 0.50 -3.40 9.01
N LEU A 824 -0.36 -2.69 8.27
CA LEU A 824 -1.62 -2.19 8.81
C LEU A 824 -2.61 -3.32 9.11
N GLU A 825 -2.61 -4.41 8.33
CA GLU A 825 -3.39 -5.60 8.69
C GLU A 825 -2.88 -6.25 9.98
N ALA A 826 -1.55 -6.28 10.16
CA ALA A 826 -0.89 -6.79 11.36
C ALA A 826 -1.27 -5.96 12.59
N GLU A 827 -1.21 -4.63 12.47
CA GLU A 827 -1.63 -3.66 13.49
C GLU A 827 -3.10 -3.81 13.82
N LEU A 828 -3.99 -3.88 12.82
CA LEU A 828 -5.42 -4.09 13.07
C LEU A 828 -5.70 -5.39 13.82
N LEU A 829 -5.01 -6.49 13.47
CA LEU A 829 -5.16 -7.75 14.20
C LEU A 829 -4.70 -7.58 15.64
N ASN A 830 -3.52 -7.00 15.85
CA ASN A 830 -3.01 -6.71 17.19
C ASN A 830 -3.97 -5.83 18.00
N ASP A 831 -4.51 -4.75 17.43
CA ASP A 831 -5.46 -3.87 18.11
C ASP A 831 -6.71 -4.62 18.57
N GLN A 832 -7.22 -5.55 17.76
CA GLN A 832 -8.32 -6.41 18.20
C GLN A 832 -7.91 -7.28 19.40
N LEU A 833 -6.69 -7.79 19.43
CA LEU A 833 -6.17 -8.58 20.55
C LEU A 833 -5.91 -7.74 21.80
N VAL A 834 -5.34 -6.55 21.65
CA VAL A 834 -5.09 -5.59 22.73
C VAL A 834 -6.41 -5.14 23.35
N SER A 835 -7.47 -4.93 22.55
CA SER A 835 -8.79 -4.60 23.09
C SER A 835 -9.34 -5.68 24.04
N LEU A 836 -8.99 -6.96 23.81
CA LEU A 836 -9.34 -8.06 24.72
C LEU A 836 -8.50 -8.00 25.99
N VAL A 837 -7.20 -7.70 25.88
CA VAL A 837 -6.31 -7.49 27.03
C VAL A 837 -6.84 -6.35 27.91
N ASP A 838 -7.21 -5.21 27.31
CA ASP A 838 -7.76 -4.05 27.99
C ASP A 838 -9.12 -4.36 28.66
N SER A 839 -9.88 -5.33 28.12
CA SER A 839 -11.09 -5.89 28.78
C SER A 839 -10.78 -6.88 29.91
N GLY A 840 -9.50 -7.08 30.23
CA GLY A 840 -9.00 -7.96 31.28
C GLY A 840 -8.85 -9.42 30.86
N LYS A 841 -8.76 -9.75 29.57
CA LYS A 841 -8.56 -11.13 29.09
C LYS A 841 -7.08 -11.48 28.91
N ASN A 842 -6.76 -12.76 28.93
CA ASN A 842 -5.40 -13.26 28.68
C ASN A 842 -5.29 -13.70 27.22
N VAL A 843 -4.40 -13.09 26.45
CA VAL A 843 -4.27 -13.37 25.01
C VAL A 843 -2.89 -13.91 24.66
N PHE A 844 -2.88 -15.05 23.97
CA PHE A 844 -1.69 -15.75 23.52
C PHE A 844 -1.81 -16.03 22.02
N VAL A 845 -0.73 -15.83 21.28
CA VAL A 845 -0.61 -16.14 19.85
C VAL A 845 0.57 -17.08 19.68
N PHE A 846 0.30 -18.35 19.43
CA PHE A 846 1.32 -19.35 19.15
C PHE A 846 1.51 -19.50 17.65
N TYR A 847 2.76 -19.59 17.21
CA TYR A 847 3.07 -19.82 15.81
C TYR A 847 4.18 -20.83 15.58
N SER A 848 4.04 -21.62 14.51
CA SER A 848 4.93 -22.75 14.24
C SER A 848 6.18 -22.37 13.43
N GLN A 849 6.08 -21.38 12.54
CA GLN A 849 7.22 -20.86 11.78
C GLN A 849 7.81 -19.63 12.49
N GLY A 850 9.13 -19.56 12.62
CA GLY A 850 9.84 -18.43 13.21
C GLY A 850 10.84 -18.84 14.29
N SER A 851 11.38 -17.85 14.99
CA SER A 851 12.28 -18.06 16.13
C SER A 851 11.52 -18.54 17.37
N ARG A 852 12.11 -19.47 18.13
CA ARG A 852 11.59 -19.87 19.44
C ARG A 852 11.74 -18.72 20.43
N GLY A 853 10.71 -18.48 21.24
CA GLY A 853 10.73 -17.44 22.26
C GLY A 853 9.36 -16.83 22.50
N THR A 854 9.28 -15.96 23.51
CA THR A 854 8.09 -15.15 23.80
C THR A 854 8.45 -13.70 23.56
N GLU A 855 7.64 -13.02 22.75
CA GLU A 855 7.58 -11.57 22.68
C GLU A 855 6.26 -11.11 23.31
N ILE A 856 6.32 -10.15 24.24
CA ILE A 856 5.12 -9.51 24.78
C ILE A 856 4.98 -8.15 24.08
N ARG A 857 3.81 -7.90 23.50
CA ARG A 857 3.44 -6.57 22.99
C ARG A 857 2.07 -6.22 23.50
N GLU A 858 1.99 -5.11 24.25
CA GLU A 858 0.73 -4.55 24.72
C GLU A 858 -0.18 -5.57 25.43
N GLY A 859 0.45 -6.40 26.26
CA GLY A 859 -0.15 -7.51 27.04
C GLY A 859 -0.41 -8.79 26.27
N VAL A 860 -0.34 -8.78 24.93
CA VAL A 860 -0.47 -9.97 24.07
C VAL A 860 0.85 -10.74 24.03
N ARG A 861 0.78 -12.07 24.20
CA ARG A 861 1.96 -12.96 24.19
C ARG A 861 2.11 -13.65 22.84
N TYR A 862 3.11 -13.27 22.08
CA TYR A 862 3.51 -13.88 20.82
C TYR A 862 4.57 -14.95 21.10
N VAL A 863 4.22 -16.22 20.91
CA VAL A 863 5.05 -17.36 21.32
C VAL A 863 5.40 -18.23 20.11
N GLY A 864 6.67 -18.20 19.72
CA GLY A 864 7.19 -19.03 18.64
C GLY A 864 7.56 -20.43 19.12
N LEU A 865 7.07 -21.45 18.42
CA LEU A 865 7.37 -22.87 18.68
C LEU A 865 8.73 -23.29 18.10
N GLY A 866 9.13 -22.68 16.98
CA GLY A 866 10.37 -23.01 16.24
C GLY A 866 10.21 -24.16 15.24
N LYS A 867 11.11 -24.22 14.24
CA LYS A 867 11.02 -25.10 13.04
C LYS A 867 11.30 -26.60 13.30
N SER A 868 11.43 -27.05 14.54
CA SER A 868 11.78 -28.45 14.85
C SER A 868 10.53 -29.33 14.93
N SER A 869 10.53 -30.47 14.22
CA SER A 869 9.44 -31.44 14.09
C SER A 869 9.08 -32.24 15.35
N GLU A 870 9.62 -31.87 16.53
CA GLU A 870 9.57 -32.67 17.75
C GLU A 870 9.34 -31.83 19.03
N HIS A 871 8.67 -30.68 18.95
CA HIS A 871 8.41 -29.89 20.17
C HIS A 871 6.91 -29.69 20.41
N LEU A 872 6.51 -29.88 21.67
CA LEU A 872 5.18 -29.58 22.18
C LEU A 872 5.24 -28.33 23.06
N MET A 873 4.24 -27.46 22.93
CA MET A 873 3.99 -26.44 23.94
C MET A 873 2.91 -26.93 24.89
N ASN A 874 3.27 -27.09 26.16
CA ASN A 874 2.32 -27.46 27.20
C ASN A 874 1.68 -26.20 27.76
N LEU A 875 0.36 -26.21 27.87
CA LEU A 875 -0.43 -25.16 28.49
C LEU A 875 -1.08 -25.74 29.75
N TYR A 876 -1.12 -24.94 30.79
CA TYR A 876 -1.64 -25.33 32.09
C TYR A 876 -2.64 -24.27 32.54
N LEU A 877 -3.89 -24.66 32.74
CA LEU A 877 -4.92 -23.80 33.33
C LEU A 877 -4.95 -24.05 34.83
N GLU A 878 -4.76 -23.02 35.65
CA GLU A 878 -4.89 -23.09 37.11
C GLU A 878 -5.60 -21.85 37.60
N SER A 879 -6.70 -22.03 38.35
CA SER A 879 -7.48 -20.93 38.91
C SER A 879 -7.89 -19.89 37.87
N LYS A 880 -8.26 -20.35 36.66
CA LYS A 880 -8.64 -19.56 35.47
C LYS A 880 -7.49 -18.81 34.76
N GLU A 881 -6.26 -18.94 35.23
CA GLU A 881 -5.09 -18.35 34.58
C GLU A 881 -4.33 -19.40 33.76
N LEU A 882 -3.89 -19.01 32.56
CA LEU A 882 -3.17 -19.88 31.64
C LEU A 882 -1.66 -19.64 31.72
N PHE A 883 -0.91 -20.71 31.98
CA PHE A 883 0.55 -20.77 31.96
C PHE A 883 1.01 -21.64 30.79
N TYR A 884 2.23 -21.44 30.30
CA TYR A 884 2.77 -22.25 29.20
C TYR A 884 4.25 -22.54 29.38
N LYS A 885 4.68 -23.68 28.87
CA LYS A 885 6.10 -24.06 28.82
C LYS A 885 6.36 -24.99 27.65
N ALA A 886 7.44 -24.70 26.92
CA ALA A 886 7.92 -25.62 25.91
C ALA A 886 8.41 -26.91 26.57
N SER A 887 7.95 -28.04 26.07
CA SER A 887 8.35 -29.38 26.48
C SER A 887 9.56 -29.83 25.67
N ASP A 888 10.53 -30.43 26.33
CA ASP A 888 11.59 -31.22 25.67
C ASP A 888 11.15 -32.70 25.51
N ASP A 889 10.01 -33.07 26.09
CA ASP A 889 9.37 -34.37 25.95
C ASP A 889 8.27 -34.31 24.88
N THR A 890 8.38 -35.16 23.85
CA THR A 890 7.42 -35.30 22.75
C THR A 890 6.23 -36.19 23.08
N SER A 891 6.26 -36.89 24.22
CA SER A 891 5.17 -37.75 24.65
C SER A 891 4.02 -36.93 25.23
N ILE A 892 2.80 -37.19 24.74
CA ILE A 892 1.59 -36.54 25.24
C ILE A 892 1.15 -37.26 26.52
N GLU A 893 1.79 -36.96 27.66
CA GLU A 893 1.32 -37.42 28.96
C GLU A 893 0.32 -36.43 29.55
N ILE A 894 -0.97 -36.66 29.27
CA ILE A 894 -2.07 -35.93 29.93
C ILE A 894 -2.53 -36.81 31.11
N PRO A 895 -2.32 -36.40 32.38
CA PRO A 895 -2.73 -37.19 33.52
C PRO A 895 -4.26 -37.22 33.61
N ASN A 896 -4.83 -38.42 33.63
CA ASN A 896 -6.23 -38.61 33.99
C ASN A 896 -6.46 -38.14 35.44
N GLU A 897 -7.54 -37.40 35.66
CA GLU A 897 -8.04 -37.11 36.99
C GLU A 897 -8.44 -38.43 37.68
N GLN A 898 -7.88 -38.64 38.89
CA GLN A 898 -8.27 -39.59 39.94
C GLN A 898 -7.72 -41.04 39.84
N GLU A 899 -6.66 -41.30 40.61
CA GLU A 899 -6.30 -42.64 41.11
C GLU A 899 -6.95 -42.88 42.49
N GLU A 900 -7.82 -43.90 42.60
CA GLU A 900 -7.98 -44.70 43.83
C GLU A 900 -8.15 -46.19 43.48
N LYS A 901 -7.43 -47.04 44.22
CA LYS A 901 -7.17 -48.47 43.98
C LYS A 901 -8.26 -49.38 44.59
N LYS A 902 -8.60 -50.51 43.93
CA LYS A 902 -8.17 -51.91 44.29
C LYS A 902 -9.02 -53.05 43.68
N GLU A 903 -8.28 -54.02 43.13
CA GLU A 903 -8.37 -55.52 43.17
C GLU A 903 -9.70 -56.19 42.75
N ASP A 904 -9.75 -56.82 41.56
CA ASP A 904 -9.50 -58.26 41.22
C ASP A 904 -10.87 -58.93 40.92
N THR A 905 -11.17 -59.53 39.77
CA THR A 905 -10.52 -60.69 39.13
C THR A 905 -10.86 -60.81 37.62
N GLU A 906 -9.95 -61.44 36.88
CA GLU A 906 -9.99 -61.85 35.46
C GLU A 906 -11.19 -62.75 35.08
N ASP A 907 -11.80 -62.50 33.90
CA ASP A 907 -11.78 -63.39 32.72
C ASP A 907 -12.68 -62.83 31.60
N ASN A 908 -12.09 -62.45 30.45
CA ASN A 908 -12.56 -62.80 29.09
C ASN A 908 -11.70 -62.13 28.00
N LYS A 909 -11.12 -62.96 27.13
CA LYS A 909 -10.58 -62.58 25.82
C LYS A 909 -11.64 -62.85 24.75
N GLU A 910 -12.00 -61.82 23.98
CA GLU A 910 -12.50 -61.80 22.58
C GLU A 910 -12.77 -60.30 22.27
N ALA A 911 -12.03 -59.58 21.41
CA ALA A 911 -12.16 -59.47 19.94
C ALA A 911 -13.64 -59.32 19.51
N ILE A 912 -14.18 -58.31 18.81
CA ILE A 912 -13.83 -57.47 17.63
C ILE A 912 -14.79 -56.23 17.70
N ASP A 913 -14.52 -55.05 17.12
CA ASP A 913 -15.16 -54.66 15.85
C ASP A 913 -14.33 -53.68 14.99
N GLU A 914 -13.70 -54.24 13.96
CA GLU A 914 -13.11 -53.57 12.81
C GLU A 914 -14.19 -53.31 11.74
N THR A 915 -15.20 -52.47 11.97
CA THR A 915 -16.10 -52.05 10.88
C THR A 915 -16.65 -50.62 11.05
N LYS A 916 -15.92 -49.61 10.56
CA LYS A 916 -16.60 -48.48 9.90
C LYS A 916 -16.15 -48.40 8.45
N ARG A 917 -17.09 -48.81 7.61
CA ARG A 917 -17.08 -48.95 6.16
C ARG A 917 -16.59 -47.67 5.48
N ALA A 918 -15.36 -47.67 4.95
CA ALA A 918 -14.89 -46.58 4.09
C ALA A 918 -15.20 -46.95 2.64
N VAL A 919 -16.05 -46.17 1.99
CA VAL A 919 -16.29 -46.29 0.55
C VAL A 919 -15.49 -45.21 -0.17
N VAL A 920 -14.62 -45.56 -1.12
CA VAL A 920 -13.79 -44.59 -1.85
C VAL A 920 -13.94 -44.78 -3.36
N PHE A 921 -14.31 -43.70 -4.06
CA PHE A 921 -14.31 -43.62 -5.52
C PHE A 921 -13.19 -42.69 -5.98
N TRP A 922 -12.55 -43.03 -7.11
CA TRP A 922 -11.54 -42.20 -7.78
C TRP A 922 -12.06 -41.71 -9.13
N VAL A 923 -11.71 -40.48 -9.50
CA VAL A 923 -11.88 -40.01 -10.88
C VAL A 923 -11.08 -40.88 -11.84
N GLY A 924 -11.71 -41.32 -12.92
CA GLY A 924 -11.09 -42.07 -14.01
C GLY A 924 -10.81 -43.55 -13.71
N GLN A 925 -11.11 -44.07 -12.53
CA GLN A 925 -10.91 -45.49 -12.20
C GLN A 925 -12.19 -46.30 -12.40
N ASN A 926 -12.08 -47.47 -13.03
CA ASN A 926 -13.17 -48.42 -13.22
C ASN A 926 -13.35 -49.37 -12.01
N TYR A 927 -13.12 -48.86 -10.80
CA TYR A 927 -13.39 -49.58 -9.55
C TYR A 927 -13.55 -48.58 -8.40
N TYR A 928 -14.17 -49.02 -7.32
CA TYR A 928 -14.19 -48.35 -6.02
C TYR A 928 -13.80 -49.34 -4.92
N ILE A 929 -13.43 -48.84 -3.75
CA ILE A 929 -13.22 -49.66 -2.56
C ILE A 929 -14.45 -49.50 -1.67
N SER A 930 -15.00 -50.60 -1.16
CA SER A 930 -16.03 -50.64 -0.13
C SER A 930 -15.62 -51.68 0.89
N ASP A 931 -15.52 -51.33 2.16
CA ASP A 931 -15.13 -52.26 3.23
C ASP A 931 -13.78 -52.95 2.98
N ASN A 932 -12.82 -52.21 2.44
CA ASN A 932 -11.51 -52.72 1.97
C ASN A 932 -11.58 -53.75 0.83
N GLU A 933 -12.75 -54.02 0.24
CA GLU A 933 -12.90 -54.83 -0.96
C GLU A 933 -13.00 -53.97 -2.22
N ARG A 934 -12.31 -54.40 -3.27
CA ARG A 934 -12.41 -53.77 -4.60
C ARG A 934 -13.67 -54.24 -5.31
N VAL A 935 -14.48 -53.27 -5.74
CA VAL A 935 -15.66 -53.50 -6.57
C VAL A 935 -15.46 -52.81 -7.92
N ASP A 936 -15.49 -53.58 -9.01
CA ASP A 936 -15.31 -53.01 -10.36
C ASP A 936 -16.54 -52.22 -10.82
N LEU A 937 -16.27 -51.09 -11.48
CA LEU A 937 -17.24 -50.23 -12.14
C LEU A 937 -17.22 -50.52 -13.64
N ASP A 938 -18.40 -50.64 -14.22
CA ASP A 938 -18.58 -50.74 -15.66
C ASP A 938 -18.51 -49.37 -16.37
N ALA A 939 -18.47 -48.28 -15.61
CA ALA A 939 -18.13 -46.94 -16.10
C ALA A 939 -17.44 -46.09 -15.01
N ALA A 940 -16.31 -45.47 -15.33
CA ALA A 940 -15.52 -44.67 -14.38
C ALA A 940 -16.20 -43.34 -14.00
N PRO A 941 -16.06 -42.87 -12.73
CA PRO A 941 -16.40 -41.52 -12.32
C PRO A 941 -15.58 -40.47 -13.07
N TYR A 942 -16.14 -39.27 -13.28
CA TYR A 942 -15.44 -38.18 -13.96
C TYR A 942 -15.87 -36.82 -13.44
N ILE A 943 -15.11 -35.77 -13.78
CA ILE A 943 -15.44 -34.39 -13.45
C ILE A 943 -16.19 -33.77 -14.63
N ASN A 944 -17.37 -33.21 -14.37
CA ASN A 944 -18.14 -32.38 -15.30
C ASN A 944 -18.49 -31.07 -14.60
N GLU A 945 -18.17 -29.92 -15.18
CA GLU A 945 -18.43 -28.57 -14.62
C GLU A 945 -18.09 -28.45 -13.11
N ASP A 946 -16.88 -28.87 -12.72
CA ASP A 946 -16.39 -28.89 -11.32
C ASP A 946 -17.21 -29.75 -10.35
N ARG A 947 -17.91 -30.78 -10.86
CA ARG A 947 -18.62 -31.78 -10.07
C ARG A 947 -18.16 -33.20 -10.42
N LEU A 948 -17.94 -34.00 -9.38
CA LEU A 948 -17.70 -35.43 -9.56
C LEU A 948 -19.02 -36.15 -9.87
N MET A 949 -19.09 -36.70 -11.08
CA MET A 949 -20.16 -37.53 -11.60
C MET A 949 -19.85 -39.00 -11.30
N VAL A 950 -20.76 -39.70 -10.61
CA VAL A 950 -20.61 -41.14 -10.28
C VAL A 950 -21.78 -41.96 -10.86
N PRO A 951 -21.57 -43.24 -11.23
CA PRO A 951 -22.66 -44.10 -11.68
C PRO A 951 -23.65 -44.36 -10.54
N VAL A 952 -24.92 -43.98 -10.75
CA VAL A 952 -25.99 -44.05 -9.74
C VAL A 952 -26.11 -45.43 -9.12
N ALA A 953 -26.11 -46.49 -9.93
CA ALA A 953 -26.27 -47.85 -9.44
C ALA A 953 -25.14 -48.27 -8.48
N HIS A 954 -23.91 -47.81 -8.73
CA HIS A 954 -22.75 -48.17 -7.91
C HIS A 954 -22.68 -47.34 -6.63
N VAL A 955 -22.96 -46.04 -6.69
CA VAL A 955 -23.05 -45.25 -5.46
C VAL A 955 -24.21 -45.71 -4.58
N SER A 956 -25.39 -46.00 -5.14
CA SER A 956 -26.53 -46.55 -4.38
C SER A 956 -26.16 -47.85 -3.68
N ARG A 957 -25.49 -48.77 -4.40
CA ARG A 957 -25.01 -50.02 -3.81
C ARG A 957 -23.99 -49.80 -2.71
N ALA A 958 -23.05 -48.87 -2.91
CA ALA A 958 -22.02 -48.56 -1.93
C ALA A 958 -22.61 -47.94 -0.65
N LEU A 959 -23.74 -47.23 -0.76
CA LEU A 959 -24.51 -46.71 0.37
C LEU A 959 -25.51 -47.72 0.96
N GLY A 960 -25.42 -49.00 0.56
CA GLY A 960 -26.23 -50.09 1.13
C GLY A 960 -27.63 -50.27 0.52
N ILE A 961 -27.95 -49.60 -0.59
CA ILE A 961 -29.24 -49.75 -1.26
C ILE A 961 -29.23 -51.03 -2.13
N PRO A 962 -30.16 -51.98 -1.94
CA PRO A 962 -30.24 -53.19 -2.75
C PRO A 962 -30.51 -52.86 -4.23
N ARG A 963 -30.06 -53.75 -5.13
CA ARG A 963 -30.18 -53.50 -6.58
C ARG A 963 -31.64 -53.41 -7.05
N GLU A 964 -32.53 -54.18 -6.42
CA GLU A 964 -33.97 -54.18 -6.66
C GLU A 964 -34.63 -52.82 -6.35
N ASN A 965 -34.00 -52.00 -5.50
CA ASN A 965 -34.47 -50.67 -5.14
C ASN A 965 -33.94 -49.57 -6.07
N VAL A 966 -33.13 -49.91 -7.08
CA VAL A 966 -32.65 -48.96 -8.10
C VAL A 966 -33.31 -49.30 -9.43
N GLY A 967 -34.40 -48.60 -9.72
CA GLY A 967 -35.22 -48.76 -10.91
C GLY A 967 -34.91 -47.76 -12.02
N TRP A 968 -35.26 -48.13 -13.25
CA TRP A 968 -35.21 -47.27 -14.43
C TRP A 968 -36.57 -47.27 -15.14
N ASP A 969 -37.18 -46.10 -15.25
CA ASP A 969 -38.37 -45.86 -16.06
C ASP A 969 -37.92 -45.37 -17.45
N GLY A 970 -37.90 -46.30 -18.41
CA GLY A 970 -37.44 -46.04 -19.77
C GLY A 970 -38.36 -45.13 -20.58
N GLU A 971 -39.66 -45.07 -20.27
CA GLU A 971 -40.58 -44.14 -20.95
C GLU A 971 -40.35 -42.69 -20.51
N LYS A 972 -39.97 -42.49 -19.24
CA LYS A 972 -39.73 -41.16 -18.65
C LYS A 972 -38.27 -40.75 -18.60
N SER A 973 -37.35 -41.62 -19.03
CA SER A 973 -35.91 -41.44 -18.87
C SER A 973 -35.54 -41.02 -17.43
N MET A 974 -35.99 -41.81 -16.46
CA MET A 974 -35.92 -41.48 -15.04
C MET A 974 -35.35 -42.62 -14.23
N ALA A 975 -34.35 -42.35 -13.40
CA ALA A 975 -33.89 -43.28 -12.39
C ALA A 975 -34.69 -43.05 -11.09
N ILE A 976 -35.15 -44.15 -10.49
CA ILE A 976 -35.98 -44.18 -9.29
C ILE A 976 -35.24 -45.02 -8.25
N ILE A 977 -35.00 -44.45 -7.07
CA ILE A 977 -34.24 -45.12 -6.00
C ILE A 977 -35.07 -45.10 -4.73
N GLU A 978 -35.36 -46.29 -4.20
CA GLU A 978 -36.03 -46.44 -2.90
C GLU A 978 -34.97 -46.63 -1.81
N THR A 979 -34.83 -45.64 -0.93
CA THR A 979 -33.87 -45.70 0.18
C THR A 979 -34.27 -46.73 1.23
N LEU A 980 -33.32 -47.12 2.10
CA LEU A 980 -33.61 -48.01 3.23
C LEU A 980 -34.59 -47.41 4.25
N GLU A 981 -34.77 -46.08 4.24
CA GLU A 981 -35.69 -45.33 5.09
C GLU A 981 -37.10 -45.19 4.48
N GLY A 982 -37.31 -45.69 3.26
CA GLY A 982 -38.59 -45.65 2.54
C GLY A 982 -38.82 -44.42 1.66
N ASN A 983 -37.87 -43.48 1.61
CA ASN A 983 -37.95 -42.31 0.74
C ASN A 983 -37.71 -42.70 -0.73
N ILE A 984 -38.46 -42.09 -1.65
CA ILE A 984 -38.33 -42.32 -3.10
C ILE A 984 -37.59 -41.13 -3.73
N LEU A 985 -36.38 -41.39 -4.21
CA LEU A 985 -35.60 -40.46 -5.01
C LEU A 985 -35.93 -40.65 -6.49
N GLN A 986 -36.23 -39.55 -7.19
CA GLN A 986 -36.51 -39.55 -8.61
C GLN A 986 -35.66 -38.52 -9.34
N MET A 987 -34.93 -38.96 -10.37
CA MET A 987 -34.08 -38.10 -11.19
C MET A 987 -34.35 -38.34 -12.67
N SER A 988 -34.63 -37.27 -13.41
CA SER A 988 -34.77 -37.32 -14.86
C SER A 988 -33.44 -37.01 -15.53
N ILE A 989 -33.12 -37.74 -16.60
CA ILE A 989 -31.93 -37.45 -17.41
C ILE A 989 -32.10 -36.10 -18.13
N GLY A 990 -31.05 -35.28 -18.12
CA GLY A 990 -31.07 -33.90 -18.62
C GLY A 990 -31.70 -32.89 -17.64
N SER A 991 -31.90 -33.28 -16.38
CA SER A 991 -32.41 -32.39 -15.34
C SER A 991 -31.37 -32.18 -14.25
N SER A 992 -31.18 -30.93 -13.83
CA SER A 992 -30.40 -30.56 -12.66
C SER A 992 -31.17 -30.73 -11.34
N LYS A 993 -32.40 -31.23 -11.38
CA LYS A 993 -33.26 -31.44 -10.20
C LYS A 993 -33.39 -32.91 -9.83
N LEU A 994 -33.25 -33.18 -8.53
CA LEU A 994 -33.56 -34.44 -7.87
C LEU A 994 -34.81 -34.26 -7.03
N TYR A 995 -35.76 -35.19 -7.08
CA TYR A 995 -36.94 -35.18 -6.22
C TYR A 995 -36.81 -36.22 -5.12
N ILE A 996 -37.17 -35.86 -3.89
CA ILE A 996 -37.28 -36.76 -2.73
C ILE A 996 -38.73 -36.68 -2.25
N ASP A 997 -39.48 -37.77 -2.36
CA ASP A 997 -40.91 -37.84 -1.97
C ASP A 997 -41.80 -36.71 -2.56
N GLY A 998 -41.41 -36.19 -3.72
CA GLY A 998 -42.09 -35.10 -4.43
C GLY A 998 -41.47 -33.71 -4.26
N ASP A 999 -40.58 -33.50 -3.30
CA ASP A 999 -39.89 -32.22 -3.06
C ASP A 999 -38.59 -32.13 -3.89
N SER A 1000 -38.38 -31.02 -4.60
CA SER A 1000 -37.23 -30.85 -5.50
C SER A 1000 -36.00 -30.23 -4.83
N ILE A 1001 -34.82 -30.78 -5.10
CA ILE A 1001 -33.50 -30.27 -4.73
C ILE A 1001 -32.68 -29.97 -5.99
N GLU A 1002 -32.03 -28.81 -6.02
CA GLU A 1002 -31.13 -28.41 -7.10
C GLU A 1002 -29.75 -29.10 -6.94
N MET A 1003 -29.34 -29.88 -7.93
CA MET A 1003 -28.07 -30.61 -7.96
C MET A 1003 -26.91 -29.78 -8.53
N GLY A 1004 -27.22 -28.72 -9.28
CA GLY A 1004 -26.23 -27.82 -9.89
C GLY A 1004 -25.59 -28.34 -11.19
N SER A 1005 -25.67 -29.64 -11.48
CA SER A 1005 -25.35 -30.23 -12.79
C SER A 1005 -26.40 -31.28 -13.13
N GLU A 1006 -26.64 -31.51 -14.42
CA GLU A 1006 -27.68 -32.43 -14.89
C GLU A 1006 -27.30 -33.90 -14.65
N ALA A 1007 -28.29 -34.72 -14.28
CA ALA A 1007 -28.11 -36.17 -14.36
C ALA A 1007 -28.04 -36.59 -15.83
N GLU A 1008 -27.06 -37.40 -16.21
CA GLU A 1008 -26.81 -37.74 -17.62
C GLU A 1008 -26.60 -39.24 -17.83
N ILE A 1009 -26.85 -39.71 -19.06
CA ILE A 1009 -26.48 -41.07 -19.47
C ILE A 1009 -25.17 -41.02 -20.24
N ARG A 1010 -24.19 -41.78 -19.78
CA ARG A 1010 -22.91 -41.97 -20.47
C ARG A 1010 -22.57 -43.46 -20.49
N ASN A 1011 -22.28 -44.01 -21.69
CA ASN A 1011 -21.99 -45.44 -21.90
C ASN A 1011 -23.08 -46.36 -21.33
N ASP A 1012 -24.35 -46.08 -21.60
CA ASP A 1012 -25.52 -46.82 -21.09
C ASP A 1012 -25.61 -46.88 -19.55
N ARG A 1013 -25.01 -45.90 -18.84
CA ARG A 1013 -25.09 -45.76 -17.38
C ARG A 1013 -25.52 -44.36 -16.99
N THR A 1014 -26.38 -44.26 -15.97
CA THR A 1014 -26.83 -43.00 -15.39
C THR A 1014 -25.81 -42.48 -14.39
N PHE A 1015 -25.41 -41.22 -14.54
CA PHE A 1015 -24.47 -40.51 -13.68
C PHE A 1015 -25.14 -39.36 -12.93
N VAL A 1016 -24.70 -39.14 -11.69
CA VAL A 1016 -25.17 -38.02 -10.84
C VAL A 1016 -24.03 -37.29 -10.15
N PRO A 1017 -24.22 -35.99 -9.84
CA PRO A 1017 -23.30 -35.24 -8.99
C PRO A 1017 -23.28 -35.80 -7.57
N ILE A 1018 -22.13 -36.34 -7.16
CA ILE A 1018 -22.04 -37.11 -5.92
C ILE A 1018 -22.33 -36.31 -4.66
N SER A 1019 -21.95 -35.04 -4.64
CA SER A 1019 -22.10 -34.14 -3.48
C SER A 1019 -23.55 -33.90 -3.08
N ARG A 1020 -24.46 -33.93 -4.05
CA ARG A 1020 -25.89 -33.67 -3.85
C ARG A 1020 -26.65 -34.96 -3.70
N PHE A 1021 -26.22 -36.03 -4.38
CA PHE A 1021 -26.71 -37.37 -4.14
C PHE A 1021 -26.42 -37.84 -2.70
N ALA A 1022 -25.20 -37.67 -2.20
CA ALA A 1022 -24.82 -38.02 -0.83
C ALA A 1022 -25.62 -37.22 0.21
N ARG A 1023 -25.81 -35.92 -0.02
CA ARG A 1023 -26.62 -35.06 0.84
C ARG A 1023 -28.11 -35.45 0.82
N ALA A 1024 -28.65 -35.83 -0.33
CA ALA A 1024 -30.02 -36.35 -0.46
C ALA A 1024 -30.21 -37.67 0.30
N MET A 1025 -29.16 -38.47 0.39
CA MET A 1025 -29.10 -39.71 1.17
C MET A 1025 -28.73 -39.49 2.65
N ASN A 1026 -28.51 -38.24 3.07
CA ASN A 1026 -28.00 -37.86 4.41
C ASN A 1026 -26.69 -38.57 4.81
N VAL A 1027 -25.78 -38.72 3.85
CA VAL A 1027 -24.45 -39.34 4.03
C VAL A 1027 -23.37 -38.27 3.91
N ASP A 1028 -22.48 -38.21 4.90
CA ASP A 1028 -21.29 -37.34 4.86
C ASP A 1028 -20.31 -37.83 3.78
N TYR A 1029 -19.64 -36.90 3.11
CA TYR A 1029 -18.60 -37.25 2.15
C TYR A 1029 -17.44 -36.26 2.20
N ILE A 1030 -16.24 -36.75 1.89
CA ILE A 1030 -15.01 -35.95 1.81
C ILE A 1030 -14.49 -36.00 0.37
N TRP A 1031 -14.33 -34.84 -0.26
CA TRP A 1031 -13.62 -34.71 -1.54
C TRP A 1031 -12.15 -34.35 -1.27
N ASN A 1032 -11.24 -35.17 -1.80
CA ASN A 1032 -9.81 -34.90 -1.81
C ASN A 1032 -9.39 -34.49 -3.24
N PRO A 1033 -9.13 -33.20 -3.50
CA PRO A 1033 -8.78 -32.72 -4.83
C PRO A 1033 -7.41 -33.23 -5.32
N ASP A 1034 -6.44 -33.41 -4.41
CA ASP A 1034 -5.09 -33.87 -4.76
C ASP A 1034 -5.07 -35.32 -5.22
N ARG A 1035 -5.95 -36.15 -4.65
CA ARG A 1035 -6.10 -37.56 -5.01
C ARG A 1035 -7.23 -37.80 -6.02
N GLN A 1036 -8.01 -36.78 -6.32
CA GLN A 1036 -9.26 -36.86 -7.08
C GLN A 1036 -10.19 -37.97 -6.58
N THR A 1037 -10.38 -38.05 -5.26
CA THR A 1037 -11.22 -39.07 -4.60
C THR A 1037 -12.37 -38.50 -3.82
N VAL A 1038 -13.49 -39.21 -3.80
CA VAL A 1038 -14.56 -39.03 -2.82
C VAL A 1038 -14.64 -40.22 -1.88
N SER A 1039 -14.79 -39.95 -0.58
CA SER A 1039 -14.96 -40.95 0.46
C SER A 1039 -16.24 -40.72 1.26
N PHE A 1040 -16.96 -41.79 1.61
CA PHE A 1040 -18.15 -41.80 2.48
C PHE A 1040 -17.86 -42.48 3.81
#